data_AF-A0A0B3AAR1-F1
#
_entry.id   AF-A0A0B3AAR1-F1
#
_cell.length_a   1.000
_cell.length_b   1.000
_cell.length_c   1.000
_cell.angle_alpha   90.00
_cell.angle_beta   90.00
_cell.angle_gamma   90.00
#
_symmetry.space_group_name_H-M   'P 1'
#
loop_
_entity.id
_entity.type
_entity.pdbx_description
1 polymer ?
#
loop_
_entity_poly.entity_id
_entity_poly.type
_entity_poly.pdbx_seq_one_letter_code
_entity_poly.pdbx_strand_id
1 'polypeptide(L)'
;MKGTDAEEASMKGKARHRLSSGALGLAVLMLLFMAGMQISLASPGNVSLNLTLQPNLELGQNAQLSLLLASSEAFAGQLQLSSSANIQFSSSTVSFGTGDFASQGNYFTVSKILALAPTNTGPYVVTSVALDEFSSQVVTATKTGQVADTIAPSITTASLTAAPPDESTATLSVTTNENSICKYHASDTAYDSMPGIFSVTGSAEHSKILTGLVGNYSFYVRCADLAGNKMQSSQMLSYQGKISEATVRISLSDPSPVKAGILEVSVYSTESLIQTPALSFIFSDSPGNSRDVPLQGSGSAWQGYINIDDDQNVRVGSFSFQGTTVYGGTASIITEGKLFVVDTEKPPSPLSFGATRLPNGDVKLDWYYEGETPDRFEIYRKEGSGVSYIDALATTSGSEYTDTSVLDNTSYNYRVAAIDKAGNHGALSAELAVDALAPADIAKQVEDIIKKQEQQQAEEEEKEPPQQEQPQPELESEKKITELYRQIKTLSVEIDWALNNLADNADPDVAKAIDSLGLTLKTNDARKELSSIENQLNTMSSSRLTEQEKLSELETYSLGIARIKHKTPKNARIMSRSEFVQITVPEDSNEVAGLYNPGPDAEKYKKFTANFQDKVEVAVSLTQVMIENIDKSYSNMSLISKSVSYKSADTANNVAIAEIIPKDIAQVAGDLSIKTLGYQILKEDPILLWDVAQFNYQKNVITYAVEKNVGRLDAETIKTIVLPDRAGTYDDSSSSIVGNAIQNVSFAGFGSMVKIMLWIGFATIILLSMYYVYFIRSQQVEEKRFFESEESEKSKQHYKYAKQLIGEAGKELKRGKAVRARLIYDEISGIYKYLPESSKSLLLPKCVELHAKIQKHLDSQKKT
;
A
#
# COMPACT_ATOMS: atom_id res chain seq x y z
N MET A 1 -38.51 -53.28 48.90
CA MET A 1 -39.60 -53.54 49.87
C MET A 1 -39.31 -52.75 51.13
N LYS A 2 -40.23 -51.88 51.59
CA LYS A 2 -40.18 -51.14 52.87
C LYS A 2 -38.95 -50.23 53.14
N GLY A 3 -39.11 -49.32 54.10
CA GLY A 3 -38.12 -48.34 54.58
C GLY A 3 -38.36 -46.93 54.00
N THR A 4 -38.72 -45.88 54.76
CA THR A 4 -38.06 -45.17 55.91
C THR A 4 -36.87 -44.30 55.46
N ASP A 5 -36.78 -42.99 55.76
CA ASP A 5 -37.70 -42.07 56.47
C ASP A 5 -37.41 -40.58 56.12
N ALA A 6 -38.37 -39.72 56.49
CA ALA A 6 -38.31 -38.35 57.06
C ALA A 6 -37.04 -37.45 56.84
N GLU A 7 -37.23 -36.20 56.38
CA GLU A 7 -37.12 -34.93 57.16
C GLU A 7 -35.67 -34.36 57.21
N GLU A 8 -35.35 -33.15 57.66
CA GLU A 8 -35.91 -31.78 57.67
C GLU A 8 -34.90 -30.96 58.51
N ALA A 9 -34.42 -29.80 58.04
CA ALA A 9 -33.90 -28.71 58.88
C ALA A 9 -33.89 -27.41 58.03
N SER A 10 -34.48 -26.26 58.41
CA SER A 10 -34.46 -25.50 59.68
C SER A 10 -33.07 -24.87 59.91
N MET A 11 -32.89 -23.56 60.16
CA MET A 11 -33.61 -22.57 61.01
C MET A 11 -33.40 -21.14 60.42
N LYS A 12 -34.00 -19.98 60.80
CA LYS A 12 -35.05 -19.43 61.71
C LYS A 12 -35.28 -17.96 61.23
N GLY A 13 -36.31 -17.17 61.58
CA GLY A 13 -37.53 -17.35 62.38
C GLY A 13 -38.15 -16.00 62.84
N LYS A 14 -39.40 -16.03 63.34
CA LYS A 14 -40.26 -14.90 63.83
C LYS A 14 -40.86 -13.99 62.72
N ALA A 15 -42.19 -13.85 62.52
CA ALA A 15 -43.37 -13.52 63.38
C ALA A 15 -43.67 -12.00 63.43
N ARG A 16 -44.92 -11.50 63.44
CA ARG A 16 -46.21 -12.10 63.89
C ARG A 16 -47.46 -11.33 63.34
N HIS A 17 -48.53 -12.05 62.93
CA HIS A 17 -50.01 -11.81 63.09
C HIS A 17 -50.65 -10.39 63.00
N ARG A 18 -51.93 -10.15 62.62
CA ARG A 18 -53.24 -10.90 62.47
C ARG A 18 -54.04 -10.21 61.30
N LEU A 19 -54.97 -10.81 60.52
CA LEU A 19 -56.27 -11.49 60.78
C LEU A 19 -57.35 -10.55 61.43
N SER A 20 -58.64 -10.53 61.07
CA SER A 20 -59.46 -11.44 60.21
C SER A 20 -60.82 -10.85 59.72
N SER A 21 -61.21 -11.16 58.47
CA SER A 21 -62.52 -11.66 57.94
C SER A 21 -63.93 -11.24 58.46
N GLY A 22 -64.87 -11.09 57.50
CA GLY A 22 -66.34 -11.28 57.66
C GLY A 22 -67.16 -10.00 57.89
N ALA A 23 -68.48 -9.93 57.61
CA ALA A 23 -69.40 -10.82 56.88
C ALA A 23 -70.71 -10.04 56.48
N LEU A 24 -71.68 -10.69 55.80
CA LEU A 24 -72.94 -10.09 55.30
C LEU A 24 -73.89 -9.57 56.42
N GLY A 25 -74.76 -8.60 56.06
CA GLY A 25 -75.94 -8.17 56.83
C GLY A 25 -76.99 -7.46 55.94
N LEU A 26 -78.28 -7.55 56.27
CA LEU A 26 -79.41 -7.03 55.48
C LEU A 26 -80.05 -5.74 56.05
N ALA A 27 -80.92 -5.09 55.27
CA ALA A 27 -81.62 -3.84 55.59
C ALA A 27 -83.01 -4.03 56.23
N VAL A 28 -83.56 -2.95 56.85
CA VAL A 28 -84.95 -2.66 57.33
C VAL A 28 -84.87 -1.51 58.37
N LEU A 29 -85.76 -0.51 58.54
CA LEU A 29 -86.87 0.09 57.75
C LEU A 29 -87.25 1.49 58.35
N MET A 30 -88.16 2.24 57.71
CA MET A 30 -88.59 3.64 57.97
C MET A 30 -89.08 4.05 59.38
N LEU A 31 -89.04 5.37 59.64
CA LEU A 31 -90.14 6.12 60.30
C LEU A 31 -90.22 7.59 59.81
N LEU A 32 -91.38 8.24 59.97
CA LEU A 32 -91.76 9.59 59.49
C LEU A 32 -91.65 10.65 60.62
N PHE A 33 -91.53 11.97 60.37
CA PHE A 33 -92.61 12.86 59.88
C PHE A 33 -92.13 14.22 59.31
N MET A 34 -93.06 15.00 58.75
CA MET A 34 -92.81 16.22 57.95
C MET A 34 -92.51 17.50 58.74
N ALA A 35 -91.71 18.38 58.12
CA ALA A 35 -91.93 19.84 58.10
C ALA A 35 -91.74 20.33 56.66
N GLY A 36 -92.67 21.17 56.15
CA GLY A 36 -92.71 21.53 54.74
C GLY A 36 -92.09 22.88 54.42
N MET A 37 -91.20 22.92 53.42
CA MET A 37 -90.81 24.13 52.71
C MET A 37 -90.70 23.80 51.22
N GLN A 38 -91.61 24.34 50.39
CA GLN A 38 -91.48 24.19 48.94
C GLN A 38 -90.43 25.17 48.43
N ILE A 39 -89.28 24.63 48.03
CA ILE A 39 -88.36 25.31 47.12
C ILE A 39 -88.89 25.06 45.70
N SER A 40 -89.00 26.12 44.90
CA SER A 40 -89.53 26.04 43.54
C SER A 40 -88.60 25.22 42.66
N LEU A 41 -89.15 24.23 41.93
CA LEU A 41 -88.44 23.49 40.89
C LEU A 41 -88.28 24.35 39.64
N ALA A 42 -87.35 25.31 39.69
CA ALA A 42 -86.86 26.00 38.50
C ALA A 42 -85.69 25.22 37.91
N SER A 43 -85.96 24.42 36.86
CA SER A 43 -84.89 24.01 35.96
C SER A 43 -84.37 25.26 35.24
N PRO A 44 -83.06 25.56 35.23
CA PRO A 44 -82.55 26.72 34.49
C PRO A 44 -82.93 26.55 33.02
N GLY A 45 -83.66 27.53 32.48
CA GLY A 45 -84.48 27.34 31.28
C GLY A 45 -83.70 27.18 29.97
N ASN A 46 -83.66 28.22 29.13
CA ASN A 46 -82.88 28.17 27.90
C ASN A 46 -81.43 28.54 28.22
N VAL A 47 -80.58 27.52 28.38
CA VAL A 47 -79.15 27.66 28.73
C VAL A 47 -78.27 27.35 27.51
N SER A 48 -77.22 28.15 27.33
CA SER A 48 -76.19 27.97 26.30
C SER A 48 -74.81 28.28 26.84
N LEU A 49 -73.80 27.53 26.40
CA LEU A 49 -72.39 27.72 26.78
C LEU A 49 -71.56 27.85 25.50
N ASN A 50 -70.70 28.87 25.45
CA ASN A 50 -69.81 29.12 24.32
C ASN A 50 -68.33 29.12 24.79
N LEU A 51 -67.46 28.49 24.01
CA LEU A 51 -66.03 28.35 24.26
C LEU A 51 -65.23 29.08 23.17
N THR A 52 -64.56 30.16 23.55
CA THR A 52 -63.67 30.91 22.66
C THR A 52 -62.21 30.69 23.06
N LEU A 53 -61.45 30.12 22.12
CA LEU A 53 -60.01 29.88 22.18
C LEU A 53 -59.46 29.97 20.75
N GLN A 54 -58.22 30.44 20.59
CA GLN A 54 -57.53 30.49 19.30
C GLN A 54 -57.33 29.08 18.73
N PRO A 55 -57.59 28.81 17.44
CA PRO A 55 -57.57 27.46 16.89
C PRO A 55 -56.17 26.86 16.76
N ASN A 56 -55.14 27.71 16.67
CA ASN A 56 -53.74 27.33 16.71
C ASN A 56 -53.11 27.99 17.94
N LEU A 57 -52.33 27.23 18.70
CA LEU A 57 -51.54 27.70 19.83
C LEU A 57 -50.06 27.36 19.58
N GLU A 58 -49.14 28.12 20.15
CA GLU A 58 -47.70 27.87 20.06
C GLU A 58 -47.21 27.14 21.32
N LEU A 59 -46.33 26.14 21.17
CA LEU A 59 -45.77 25.42 22.32
C LEU A 59 -45.01 26.40 23.24
N GLY A 60 -45.26 26.30 24.56
CA GLY A 60 -44.62 27.15 25.57
C GLY A 60 -45.20 28.55 25.73
N GLN A 61 -46.15 28.99 24.89
CA GLN A 61 -46.84 30.27 25.07
C GLN A 61 -48.11 30.11 25.92
N ASN A 62 -48.32 31.02 26.89
CA ASN A 62 -49.54 31.02 27.72
C ASN A 62 -50.75 31.51 26.92
N ALA A 63 -51.85 30.76 26.96
CA ALA A 63 -53.09 31.07 26.25
C ALA A 63 -54.28 31.28 27.21
N GLN A 64 -55.38 31.82 26.68
CA GLN A 64 -56.60 32.09 27.45
C GLN A 64 -57.84 31.45 26.82
N LEU A 65 -58.59 30.69 27.61
CA LEU A 65 -59.92 30.18 27.28
C LEU A 65 -60.97 31.12 27.87
N SER A 66 -61.83 31.67 27.02
CA SER A 66 -63.01 32.44 27.44
C SER A 66 -64.26 31.56 27.39
N LEU A 67 -64.91 31.43 28.54
CA LEU A 67 -66.19 30.74 28.75
C LEU A 67 -67.29 31.79 28.91
N LEU A 68 -68.34 31.69 28.10
CA LEU A 68 -69.56 32.50 28.22
C LEU A 68 -70.76 31.56 28.41
N LEU A 69 -71.34 31.56 29.61
CA LEU A 69 -72.57 30.86 29.92
C LEU A 69 -73.73 31.87 29.94
N ALA A 70 -74.76 31.62 29.13
CA ALA A 70 -75.98 32.43 29.08
C ALA A 70 -77.19 31.57 29.43
N SER A 71 -78.09 32.10 30.26
CA SER A 71 -79.30 31.41 30.75
C SER A 71 -80.48 32.38 30.79
N SER A 72 -81.72 31.89 30.64
CA SER A 72 -82.92 32.70 30.87
C SER A 72 -83.13 33.06 32.34
N GLU A 73 -82.51 32.33 33.27
CA GLU A 73 -82.58 32.55 34.72
C GLU A 73 -81.19 32.36 35.36
N ALA A 74 -80.83 33.17 36.36
CA ALA A 74 -79.56 33.04 37.07
C ALA A 74 -79.61 31.92 38.11
N PHE A 75 -78.61 31.03 38.11
CA PHE A 75 -78.52 29.86 39.00
C PHE A 75 -77.11 29.74 39.61
N ALA A 76 -76.94 28.93 40.66
CA ALA A 76 -75.62 28.58 41.19
C ALA A 76 -75.13 27.26 40.58
N GLY A 77 -73.83 27.12 40.34
CA GLY A 77 -73.30 25.95 39.65
C GLY A 77 -71.79 25.95 39.44
N GLN A 78 -71.32 25.04 38.58
CA GLN A 78 -69.91 24.88 38.24
C GLN A 78 -69.71 24.59 36.76
N LEU A 79 -68.68 25.21 36.16
CA LEU A 79 -68.14 24.78 34.87
C LEU A 79 -67.02 23.78 35.12
N GLN A 80 -67.23 22.51 34.78
CA GLN A 80 -66.18 21.51 34.73
C GLN A 80 -65.46 21.58 33.36
N LEU A 81 -64.17 21.25 33.35
CA LEU A 81 -63.29 21.34 32.19
C LEU A 81 -62.48 20.04 32.02
N SER A 82 -62.35 19.61 30.77
CA SER A 82 -61.54 18.46 30.37
C SER A 82 -60.76 18.79 29.09
N SER A 83 -59.54 18.25 28.98
CA SER A 83 -58.67 18.42 27.81
C SER A 83 -58.03 17.10 27.38
N SER A 84 -57.66 17.05 26.10
CA SER A 84 -56.62 16.16 25.58
C SER A 84 -55.24 16.49 26.19
N ALA A 85 -54.34 15.51 26.25
CA ALA A 85 -53.02 15.58 26.90
C ALA A 85 -52.07 16.73 26.45
N ASN A 86 -52.37 17.39 25.32
CA ASN A 86 -51.56 18.47 24.74
C ASN A 86 -51.83 19.86 25.37
N ILE A 87 -52.82 19.99 26.26
CA ILE A 87 -53.14 21.23 26.98
C ILE A 87 -53.47 20.93 28.45
N GLN A 88 -52.94 21.76 29.35
CA GLN A 88 -53.27 21.76 30.79
C GLN A 88 -53.90 23.11 31.21
N PHE A 89 -54.90 23.06 32.09
CA PHE A 89 -55.54 24.25 32.69
C PHE A 89 -54.93 24.61 34.05
N SER A 90 -55.10 25.86 34.48
CA SER A 90 -54.84 26.27 35.88
C SER A 90 -55.89 25.75 36.88
N SER A 91 -57.09 25.39 36.42
CA SER A 91 -58.12 24.68 37.19
C SER A 91 -59.00 23.84 36.26
N SER A 92 -59.40 22.64 36.70
CA SER A 92 -60.39 21.79 36.02
C SER A 92 -61.85 22.14 36.36
N THR A 93 -62.09 23.03 37.32
CA THR A 93 -63.44 23.43 37.76
C THR A 93 -63.49 24.92 38.08
N VAL A 94 -64.57 25.59 37.67
CA VAL A 94 -64.84 27.00 38.00
C VAL A 94 -66.28 27.16 38.48
N SER A 95 -66.44 27.46 39.77
CA SER A 95 -67.74 27.78 40.37
C SER A 95 -68.28 29.13 39.90
N PHE A 96 -69.60 29.25 39.88
CA PHE A 96 -70.31 30.52 39.73
C PHE A 96 -71.53 30.58 40.66
N GLY A 97 -71.78 31.76 41.23
CA GLY A 97 -72.98 32.03 42.01
C GLY A 97 -74.06 32.71 41.17
N THR A 98 -75.30 32.75 41.67
CA THR A 98 -76.39 33.55 41.09
C THR A 98 -76.01 35.02 40.90
N GLY A 99 -75.21 35.58 41.81
CA GLY A 99 -74.69 36.95 41.76
C GLY A 99 -73.54 37.19 40.76
N ASP A 100 -72.98 36.16 40.12
CA ASP A 100 -71.96 36.33 39.05
C ASP A 100 -72.59 36.70 37.69
N PHE A 101 -73.91 36.60 37.57
CA PHE A 101 -74.64 36.85 36.33
C PHE A 101 -74.95 38.33 36.13
N ALA A 102 -74.47 38.89 35.01
CA ALA A 102 -74.94 40.17 34.50
C ALA A 102 -76.24 39.98 33.69
N SER A 103 -77.23 40.84 33.88
CA SER A 103 -78.42 40.87 33.00
C SER A 103 -78.08 41.55 31.67
N GLN A 104 -78.42 40.90 30.56
CA GLN A 104 -78.30 41.44 29.20
C GLN A 104 -79.57 41.12 28.39
N GLY A 105 -80.51 42.07 28.37
CA GLY A 105 -81.80 41.91 27.69
C GLY A 105 -82.62 40.79 28.33
N ASN A 106 -83.02 39.80 27.53
CA ASN A 106 -83.87 38.69 27.96
C ASN A 106 -83.07 37.52 28.62
N TYR A 107 -81.76 37.69 28.83
CA TYR A 107 -80.88 36.65 29.36
C TYR A 107 -79.98 37.17 30.49
N PHE A 108 -79.51 36.24 31.30
CA PHE A 108 -78.45 36.42 32.27
C PHE A 108 -77.17 35.76 31.75
N THR A 109 -76.04 36.46 31.81
CA THR A 109 -74.74 35.98 31.31
C THR A 109 -73.67 36.00 32.40
N VAL A 110 -72.90 34.92 32.52
CA VAL A 110 -71.66 34.89 33.30
C VAL A 110 -70.47 34.55 32.39
N SER A 111 -69.41 35.34 32.50
CA SER A 111 -68.16 35.17 31.75
C SER A 111 -67.04 34.76 32.71
N LYS A 112 -66.25 33.75 32.34
CA LYS A 112 -65.04 33.33 33.06
C LYS A 112 -63.88 33.19 32.05
N ILE A 113 -62.68 33.61 32.44
CA ILE A 113 -61.46 33.45 31.64
C ILE A 113 -60.49 32.57 32.43
N LEU A 114 -59.89 31.56 31.78
CA LEU A 114 -58.86 30.71 32.37
C LEU A 114 -57.57 30.77 31.58
N ALA A 115 -56.45 30.74 32.29
CA ALA A 115 -55.15 30.45 31.71
C ALA A 115 -55.03 28.95 31.40
N LEU A 116 -54.40 28.65 30.26
CA LEU A 116 -54.04 27.30 29.84
C LEU A 116 -52.65 27.30 29.19
N ALA A 117 -51.93 26.21 29.42
CA ALA A 117 -50.59 25.98 28.89
C ALA A 117 -50.62 24.84 27.86
N PRO A 118 -50.18 25.07 26.61
CA PRO A 118 -49.83 24.00 25.68
C PRO A 118 -48.64 23.21 26.23
N THR A 119 -48.78 21.89 26.34
CA THR A 119 -47.80 20.98 26.97
C THR A 119 -47.06 20.10 25.97
N ASN A 120 -47.69 19.78 24.82
CA ASN A 120 -47.13 18.97 23.74
C ASN A 120 -47.70 19.45 22.39
N THR A 121 -47.02 19.20 21.28
CA THR A 121 -47.48 19.53 19.93
C THR A 121 -48.58 18.60 19.41
N GLY A 122 -49.34 19.05 18.42
CA GLY A 122 -50.40 18.29 17.74
C GLY A 122 -51.82 18.63 18.21
N PRO A 123 -52.82 17.81 17.85
CA PRO A 123 -54.24 18.14 18.01
C PRO A 123 -54.65 18.27 19.47
N TYR A 124 -55.56 19.20 19.75
CA TYR A 124 -56.20 19.30 21.05
C TYR A 124 -57.72 19.39 20.97
N VAL A 125 -58.35 18.94 22.05
CA VAL A 125 -59.78 19.06 22.34
C VAL A 125 -59.93 19.63 23.75
N VAL A 126 -60.78 20.63 23.90
CA VAL A 126 -61.22 21.20 25.18
C VAL A 126 -62.73 21.10 25.26
N THR A 127 -63.25 20.47 26.30
CA THR A 127 -64.70 20.37 26.55
C THR A 127 -65.01 20.97 27.91
N SER A 128 -66.03 21.84 27.97
CA SER A 128 -66.61 22.30 29.23
C SER A 128 -68.05 21.84 29.38
N VAL A 129 -68.39 21.43 30.60
CA VAL A 129 -69.72 20.99 31.01
C VAL A 129 -70.20 21.94 32.11
N ALA A 130 -71.37 22.56 31.91
CA ALA A 130 -72.02 23.34 32.95
C ALA A 130 -72.90 22.41 33.80
N LEU A 131 -72.66 22.43 35.11
CA LEU A 131 -73.46 21.75 36.12
C LEU A 131 -74.21 22.75 36.99
N ASP A 132 -75.39 22.36 37.47
CA ASP A 132 -76.13 23.09 38.52
C ASP A 132 -75.58 22.78 39.93
N GLU A 133 -76.19 23.38 40.96
CA GLU A 133 -75.87 23.15 42.37
C GLU A 133 -76.13 21.71 42.86
N PHE A 134 -76.90 20.91 42.12
CA PHE A 134 -77.13 19.48 42.36
C PHE A 134 -76.15 18.59 41.57
N SER A 135 -75.18 19.18 40.86
CA SER A 135 -74.24 18.52 39.95
C SER A 135 -74.89 17.87 38.71
N SER A 136 -76.11 18.29 38.33
CA SER A 136 -76.79 17.83 37.12
C SER A 136 -76.24 18.55 35.88
N GLN A 137 -76.07 17.81 34.78
CA GLN A 137 -75.56 18.37 33.53
C GLN A 137 -76.62 19.23 32.81
N VAL A 138 -76.33 20.53 32.67
CA VAL A 138 -77.23 21.52 32.06
C VAL A 138 -76.92 21.74 30.58
N VAL A 139 -75.65 21.98 30.24
CA VAL A 139 -75.19 22.20 28.86
C VAL A 139 -73.72 21.82 28.70
N THR A 140 -73.27 21.60 27.47
CA THR A 140 -71.88 21.23 27.16
C THR A 140 -71.45 21.88 25.84
N ALA A 141 -70.21 22.32 25.78
CA ALA A 141 -69.62 22.85 24.56
C ALA A 141 -68.13 22.46 24.46
N THR A 142 -67.68 22.24 23.23
CA THR A 142 -66.37 21.70 22.89
C THR A 142 -65.69 22.56 21.85
N LYS A 143 -64.37 22.74 21.99
CA LYS A 143 -63.50 23.46 21.06
C LYS A 143 -62.31 22.57 20.70
N THR A 144 -61.92 22.58 19.43
CA THR A 144 -60.76 21.83 18.91
C THR A 144 -59.76 22.78 18.28
N GLY A 145 -58.50 22.34 18.18
CA GLY A 145 -57.41 23.10 17.58
C GLY A 145 -56.11 22.29 17.49
N GLN A 146 -55.00 22.98 17.27
CA GLN A 146 -53.65 22.43 17.19
C GLN A 146 -52.68 23.20 18.09
N VAL A 147 -51.71 22.50 18.67
CA VAL A 147 -50.48 23.11 19.20
C VAL A 147 -49.39 22.94 18.14
N ALA A 148 -48.93 24.04 17.57
CA ALA A 148 -47.88 24.06 16.56
C ALA A 148 -46.49 24.15 17.20
N ASP A 149 -45.49 23.59 16.51
CA ASP A 149 -44.09 23.89 16.79
C ASP A 149 -43.63 25.09 15.97
N THR A 150 -42.84 25.96 16.59
CA THR A 150 -42.30 27.20 16.01
C THR A 150 -40.82 27.41 16.32
N ILE A 151 -40.18 26.46 17.02
CA ILE A 151 -38.80 26.57 17.47
C ILE A 151 -37.91 25.79 16.50
N ALA A 152 -36.90 26.44 15.94
CA ALA A 152 -35.92 25.76 15.09
C ALA A 152 -35.00 24.87 15.94
N PRO A 153 -34.60 23.68 15.43
CA PRO A 153 -33.77 22.75 16.19
C PRO A 153 -32.37 23.34 16.42
N SER A 154 -31.76 22.94 17.53
CA SER A 154 -30.42 23.34 17.95
C SER A 154 -29.47 22.15 17.92
N ILE A 155 -28.23 22.40 17.47
CA ILE A 155 -27.16 21.41 17.47
C ILE A 155 -26.57 21.33 18.89
N THR A 156 -26.59 20.13 19.47
CA THR A 156 -26.10 19.85 20.84
C THR A 156 -24.68 19.30 20.84
N THR A 157 -24.31 18.53 19.81
CA THR A 157 -22.92 18.13 19.55
C THR A 157 -22.63 18.14 18.05
N ALA A 158 -21.37 18.38 17.69
CA ALA A 158 -20.90 18.27 16.31
C ALA A 158 -19.42 17.86 16.30
N SER A 159 -19.05 16.94 15.41
CA SER A 159 -17.68 16.52 15.18
C SER A 159 -17.42 16.22 13.71
N LEU A 160 -16.14 16.27 13.33
CA LEU A 160 -15.67 15.89 12.01
C LEU A 160 -14.38 15.09 12.20
N THR A 161 -14.47 13.78 12.03
CA THR A 161 -13.46 12.82 12.48
C THR A 161 -12.94 12.00 11.32
N ALA A 162 -11.62 11.99 11.11
CA ALA A 162 -10.95 11.17 10.09
C ALA A 162 -11.32 9.68 10.24
N ALA A 163 -11.45 8.95 9.14
CA ALA A 163 -11.67 7.50 9.17
C ALA A 163 -10.33 6.77 8.97
N PRO A 164 -9.79 6.04 9.98
CA PRO A 164 -8.52 5.34 9.83
C PRO A 164 -8.61 4.24 8.74
N PRO A 165 -7.56 4.05 7.92
CA PRO A 165 -6.26 4.72 7.93
C PRO A 165 -6.16 5.95 7.00
N ASP A 166 -7.24 6.38 6.36
CA ASP A 166 -7.21 7.35 5.26
C ASP A 166 -7.80 8.73 5.67
N GLU A 167 -6.90 9.64 6.05
CA GLU A 167 -7.18 11.04 6.37
C GLU A 167 -7.77 11.86 5.20
N SER A 168 -7.81 11.34 3.96
CA SER A 168 -8.61 11.95 2.88
C SER A 168 -10.12 11.71 3.03
N THR A 169 -10.52 10.93 4.05
CA THR A 169 -11.92 10.64 4.37
C THR A 169 -12.25 10.97 5.83
N ALA A 170 -13.42 11.55 6.07
CA ALA A 170 -13.88 11.90 7.40
C ALA A 170 -15.40 11.76 7.55
N THR A 171 -15.85 11.41 8.76
CA THR A 171 -17.27 11.40 9.11
C THR A 171 -17.64 12.71 9.78
N LEU A 172 -18.52 13.48 9.13
CA LEU A 172 -19.23 14.62 9.70
C LEU A 172 -20.42 14.08 10.51
N SER A 173 -20.39 14.28 11.82
CA SER A 173 -21.40 13.80 12.77
C SER A 173 -22.00 14.96 13.55
N VAL A 174 -23.32 14.97 13.72
CA VAL A 174 -24.07 16.06 14.38
C VAL A 174 -25.24 15.47 15.17
N THR A 175 -25.51 16.00 16.35
CA THR A 175 -26.70 15.67 17.17
C THR A 175 -27.52 16.93 17.38
N THR A 176 -28.85 16.83 17.28
CA THR A 176 -29.80 17.91 17.63
C THR A 176 -30.58 17.60 18.91
N ASN A 177 -31.22 18.60 19.52
CA ASN A 177 -32.08 18.42 20.71
C ASN A 177 -33.39 17.65 20.43
N GLU A 178 -33.69 17.41 19.17
CA GLU A 178 -34.96 16.86 18.66
C GLU A 178 -34.74 16.21 17.28
N ASN A 179 -35.78 15.60 16.71
CA ASN A 179 -35.70 14.99 15.38
C ASN A 179 -35.69 16.06 14.28
N SER A 180 -34.63 16.08 13.47
CA SER A 180 -34.43 17.10 12.44
C SER A 180 -33.88 16.52 11.12
N ILE A 181 -33.89 17.33 10.07
CA ILE A 181 -33.21 17.09 8.79
C ILE A 181 -32.05 18.08 8.71
N CYS A 182 -30.82 17.57 8.72
CA CYS A 182 -29.61 18.39 8.64
C CYS A 182 -29.02 18.42 7.22
N LYS A 183 -28.44 19.57 6.90
CA LYS A 183 -27.75 19.87 5.64
C LYS A 183 -26.40 20.52 5.91
N TYR A 184 -25.50 20.45 4.94
CA TYR A 184 -24.18 21.06 5.02
C TYR A 184 -23.74 21.71 3.70
N HIS A 185 -22.82 22.67 3.80
CA HIS A 185 -22.18 23.30 2.65
C HIS A 185 -20.78 23.83 2.99
N ALA A 186 -19.93 24.07 1.97
CA ALA A 186 -18.59 24.63 2.15
C ALA A 186 -18.58 26.17 2.36
N SER A 187 -19.74 26.82 2.31
CA SER A 187 -19.89 28.27 2.53
C SER A 187 -21.16 28.56 3.32
N ASP A 188 -21.08 29.52 4.24
CA ASP A 188 -22.19 29.93 5.10
C ASP A 188 -23.37 30.46 4.25
N THR A 189 -24.44 29.66 4.20
CA THR A 189 -25.59 29.84 3.31
C THR A 189 -26.87 29.36 3.98
N ALA A 190 -28.02 29.96 3.64
CA ALA A 190 -29.31 29.58 4.20
C ALA A 190 -29.64 28.09 3.95
N TYR A 191 -30.38 27.46 4.88
CA TYR A 191 -30.68 26.02 4.85
C TYR A 191 -31.25 25.52 3.52
N ASP A 192 -32.13 26.29 2.87
CA ASP A 192 -32.71 25.88 1.58
C ASP A 192 -31.69 25.88 0.43
N SER A 193 -30.67 26.74 0.51
CA SER A 193 -29.56 26.86 -0.46
C SER A 193 -28.43 25.85 -0.24
N MET A 194 -28.38 25.16 0.90
CA MET A 194 -27.38 24.11 1.14
C MET A 194 -27.67 22.86 0.28
N PRO A 195 -26.73 22.41 -0.58
CA PRO A 195 -26.92 21.24 -1.44
C PRO A 195 -26.51 19.92 -0.77
N GLY A 196 -25.64 19.94 0.25
CA GLY A 196 -25.19 18.75 0.97
C GLY A 196 -26.25 18.25 1.93
N ILE A 197 -26.62 16.98 1.83
CA ILE A 197 -27.57 16.31 2.74
C ILE A 197 -26.84 15.16 3.45
N PHE A 198 -27.09 15.02 4.76
CA PHE A 198 -26.54 13.95 5.58
C PHE A 198 -27.09 12.57 5.13
N SER A 199 -26.29 11.52 5.29
CA SER A 199 -26.69 10.16 4.87
C SER A 199 -27.62 9.50 5.91
N VAL A 200 -27.47 9.85 7.18
CA VAL A 200 -28.45 9.57 8.24
C VAL A 200 -29.03 10.90 8.68
N THR A 201 -30.36 11.04 8.60
CA THR A 201 -31.09 12.24 9.05
C THR A 201 -32.60 11.95 9.17
N GLY A 202 -33.37 12.85 9.78
CA GLY A 202 -34.77 12.61 10.19
C GLY A 202 -34.95 12.10 11.62
N SER A 203 -33.85 11.97 12.38
CA SER A 203 -33.80 11.64 13.81
C SER A 203 -33.06 12.74 14.58
N ALA A 204 -32.67 12.53 15.84
CA ALA A 204 -31.79 13.44 16.57
C ALA A 204 -30.29 13.24 16.29
N GLU A 205 -29.91 12.22 15.50
CA GLU A 205 -28.52 11.88 15.18
C GLU A 205 -28.29 11.89 13.67
N HIS A 206 -27.20 12.53 13.25
CA HIS A 206 -26.89 12.76 11.84
C HIS A 206 -25.46 12.38 11.54
N SER A 207 -25.24 11.65 10.44
CA SER A 207 -23.90 11.31 9.97
C SER A 207 -23.77 11.39 8.45
N LYS A 208 -22.57 11.78 8.01
CA LYS A 208 -22.19 11.87 6.60
C LYS A 208 -20.71 11.54 6.45
N ILE A 209 -20.39 10.53 5.64
CA ILE A 209 -19.01 10.32 5.18
C ILE A 209 -18.70 11.32 4.06
N LEU A 210 -17.56 11.98 4.19
CA LEU A 210 -16.94 12.90 3.24
C LEU A 210 -15.63 12.28 2.74
N THR A 211 -15.28 12.52 1.47
CA THR A 211 -14.18 11.84 0.77
C THR A 211 -13.44 12.81 -0.14
N GLY A 212 -12.13 12.62 -0.35
CA GLY A 212 -11.31 13.53 -1.14
C GLY A 212 -10.96 14.82 -0.41
N LEU A 213 -10.86 14.75 0.93
CA LEU A 213 -10.48 15.86 1.80
C LEU A 213 -8.95 16.04 1.76
N VAL A 214 -8.48 16.77 0.75
CA VAL A 214 -7.07 17.10 0.52
C VAL A 214 -6.79 18.53 0.97
N GLY A 215 -6.03 18.68 2.06
CA GLY A 215 -5.80 19.98 2.69
C GLY A 215 -6.94 20.48 3.61
N ASN A 216 -7.11 21.80 3.71
CA ASN A 216 -7.98 22.43 4.71
C ASN A 216 -9.40 22.71 4.20
N TYR A 217 -10.40 22.28 4.96
CA TYR A 217 -11.83 22.48 4.68
C TYR A 217 -12.56 23.11 5.86
N SER A 218 -13.61 23.88 5.55
CA SER A 218 -14.63 24.29 6.50
C SER A 218 -16.01 23.90 5.98
N PHE A 219 -16.84 23.36 6.86
CA PHE A 219 -18.22 22.96 6.58
C PHE A 219 -19.17 23.68 7.54
N TYR A 220 -20.23 24.24 6.98
CA TYR A 220 -21.31 24.90 7.69
C TYR A 220 -22.52 23.99 7.68
N VAL A 221 -23.05 23.65 8.87
CA VAL A 221 -24.22 22.80 9.05
C VAL A 221 -25.41 23.62 9.53
N ARG A 222 -26.58 23.41 8.93
CA ARG A 222 -27.89 23.88 9.41
C ARG A 222 -28.89 22.74 9.36
N CYS A 223 -29.85 22.74 10.28
CA CYS A 223 -30.91 21.75 10.36
C CYS A 223 -32.30 22.39 10.35
N ALA A 224 -33.32 21.60 10.04
CA ALA A 224 -34.72 21.97 10.14
C ALA A 224 -35.49 20.85 10.83
N ASP A 225 -36.45 21.16 11.70
CA ASP A 225 -37.27 20.15 12.36
C ASP A 225 -38.25 19.45 11.39
N LEU A 226 -39.10 18.57 11.91
CA LEU A 226 -40.17 17.92 11.13
C LEU A 226 -41.40 18.82 10.90
N ALA A 227 -41.48 20.01 11.52
CA ALA A 227 -42.53 21.00 11.30
C ALA A 227 -42.18 22.02 10.19
N GLY A 228 -40.89 22.17 9.86
CA GLY A 228 -40.34 23.10 8.87
C GLY A 228 -39.56 24.29 9.44
N ASN A 229 -39.35 24.39 10.76
CA ASN A 229 -38.61 25.47 11.40
C ASN A 229 -37.10 25.28 11.17
N LYS A 230 -36.40 26.33 10.73
CA LYS A 230 -35.03 26.26 10.18
C LYS A 230 -34.01 27.04 11.02
N MET A 231 -32.86 26.43 11.27
CA MET A 231 -31.70 27.10 11.87
C MET A 231 -31.27 28.34 11.08
N GLN A 232 -31.19 29.49 11.75
CA GLN A 232 -30.72 30.74 11.14
C GLN A 232 -29.18 30.82 11.14
N SER A 233 -28.54 30.53 12.27
CA SER A 233 -27.09 30.37 12.40
C SER A 233 -26.65 28.96 12.02
N SER A 234 -25.46 28.79 11.44
CA SER A 234 -24.84 27.47 11.22
C SER A 234 -23.85 27.10 12.31
N GLN A 235 -23.73 25.80 12.58
CA GLN A 235 -22.53 25.26 13.21
C GLN A 235 -21.43 25.17 12.16
N MET A 236 -20.26 25.78 12.42
CA MET A 236 -19.07 25.61 11.58
C MET A 236 -18.20 24.48 12.16
N LEU A 237 -17.64 23.65 11.28
CA LEU A 237 -16.59 22.68 11.59
C LEU A 237 -15.44 22.86 10.59
N SER A 238 -14.21 22.68 11.04
CA SER A 238 -13.03 22.69 10.17
C SER A 238 -12.31 21.35 10.23
N TYR A 239 -11.66 20.97 9.14
CA TYR A 239 -10.91 19.74 8.99
C TYR A 239 -9.63 20.00 8.21
N GLN A 240 -8.51 19.52 8.74
CA GLN A 240 -7.25 19.43 8.04
C GLN A 240 -7.09 17.97 7.62
N GLY A 241 -7.31 17.70 6.32
CA GLY A 241 -6.94 16.43 5.73
C GLY A 241 -5.43 16.33 5.51
N LYS A 242 -4.97 15.13 5.14
CA LYS A 242 -3.54 14.89 4.90
C LYS A 242 -2.96 15.92 3.93
N ILE A 243 -1.82 16.48 4.31
CA ILE A 243 -0.91 17.22 3.44
C ILE A 243 0.44 16.54 3.56
N SER A 244 1.00 16.10 2.44
CA SER A 244 2.33 15.46 2.39
C SER A 244 3.21 16.08 1.32
N GLU A 245 4.44 16.38 1.74
CA GLU A 245 5.54 16.75 0.86
C GLU A 245 6.15 15.47 0.26
N ALA A 246 6.59 15.55 -0.99
CA ALA A 246 7.27 14.46 -1.67
C ALA A 246 8.68 14.87 -2.10
N THR A 247 9.61 13.92 -2.07
CA THR A 247 10.92 14.10 -2.71
C THR A 247 10.88 13.59 -4.14
N VAL A 248 11.81 14.06 -4.96
CA VAL A 248 12.05 13.58 -6.32
C VAL A 248 13.49 13.14 -6.52
N ARG A 249 13.65 12.13 -7.37
CA ARG A 249 14.94 11.69 -7.90
C ARG A 249 14.89 11.77 -9.41
N ILE A 250 15.94 12.35 -9.98
CA ILE A 250 16.10 12.56 -11.42
C ILE A 250 17.14 11.57 -11.92
N SER A 251 16.92 11.00 -13.10
CA SER A 251 17.87 10.15 -13.81
C SER A 251 17.98 10.59 -15.25
N LEU A 252 19.15 10.38 -15.84
CA LEU A 252 19.44 10.63 -17.24
C LEU A 252 19.57 9.28 -17.97
N SER A 253 19.35 9.24 -19.29
CA SER A 253 19.57 8.00 -20.08
C SER A 253 21.02 7.54 -20.06
N ASP A 254 21.93 8.51 -20.10
CA ASP A 254 23.38 8.30 -20.06
C ASP A 254 23.94 8.83 -18.73
N PRO A 255 24.93 8.14 -18.11
CA PRO A 255 25.52 8.58 -16.86
C PRO A 255 26.35 9.85 -17.04
N SER A 256 26.37 10.72 -16.03
CA SER A 256 27.23 11.91 -16.00
C SER A 256 28.73 11.52 -15.92
N PRO A 257 29.64 12.15 -16.69
CA PRO A 257 29.41 13.28 -17.60
C PRO A 257 28.73 12.88 -18.92
N VAL A 258 27.87 13.75 -19.45
CA VAL A 258 27.10 13.50 -20.69
C VAL A 258 27.54 14.41 -21.84
N LYS A 259 27.57 13.86 -23.06
CA LYS A 259 27.96 14.58 -24.27
C LYS A 259 26.83 15.36 -24.95
N ALA A 260 27.18 16.07 -26.01
CA ALA A 260 26.22 16.78 -26.86
C ALA A 260 25.22 15.82 -27.54
N GLY A 261 23.96 16.26 -27.63
CA GLY A 261 22.87 15.46 -28.18
C GLY A 261 21.54 15.66 -27.44
N ILE A 262 20.55 14.82 -27.78
CA ILE A 262 19.27 14.76 -27.06
C ILE A 262 19.37 13.68 -25.99
N LEU A 263 19.17 14.08 -24.74
CA LEU A 263 19.28 13.22 -23.56
C LEU A 263 17.89 13.05 -22.93
N GLU A 264 17.52 11.83 -22.56
CA GLU A 264 16.27 11.59 -21.83
C GLU A 264 16.45 11.92 -20.35
N VAL A 265 15.43 12.55 -19.75
CA VAL A 265 15.36 12.86 -18.32
C VAL A 265 14.13 12.17 -17.73
N SER A 266 14.36 11.17 -16.88
CA SER A 266 13.33 10.51 -16.08
C SER A 266 13.27 11.13 -14.68
N VAL A 267 12.05 11.34 -14.16
CA VAL A 267 11.80 11.88 -12.81
C VAL A 267 10.82 10.98 -12.07
N TYR A 268 11.22 10.53 -10.88
CA TYR A 268 10.40 9.71 -9.99
C TYR A 268 10.18 10.43 -8.66
N SER A 269 8.92 10.58 -8.26
CA SER A 269 8.51 11.17 -6.97
C SER A 269 8.10 10.10 -5.95
N THR A 270 8.20 10.41 -4.66
CA THR A 270 7.80 9.47 -3.59
C THR A 270 6.28 9.34 -3.42
N GLU A 271 5.51 10.29 -3.94
CA GLU A 271 4.04 10.24 -4.02
C GLU A 271 3.56 10.64 -5.42
N SER A 272 2.35 10.25 -5.78
CA SER A 272 1.75 10.67 -7.07
C SER A 272 1.47 12.17 -7.13
N LEU A 273 1.62 12.76 -8.33
CA LEU A 273 1.35 14.17 -8.60
C LEU A 273 0.05 14.34 -9.41
N ILE A 274 -0.71 15.40 -9.12
CA ILE A 274 -2.05 15.64 -9.69
C ILE A 274 -2.06 16.37 -11.05
N GLN A 275 -0.92 16.93 -11.44
CA GLN A 275 -0.74 17.72 -12.65
C GLN A 275 0.68 17.49 -13.17
N THR A 276 0.93 17.83 -14.44
CA THR A 276 2.30 17.88 -14.97
C THR A 276 3.16 18.82 -14.11
N PRO A 277 4.26 18.33 -13.53
CA PRO A 277 5.16 19.16 -12.75
C PRO A 277 6.06 20.01 -13.66
N ALA A 278 6.58 21.11 -13.13
CA ALA A 278 7.62 21.89 -13.77
C ALA A 278 9.00 21.28 -13.46
N LEU A 279 9.80 21.08 -14.50
CA LEU A 279 11.23 20.77 -14.41
C LEU A 279 11.97 21.79 -15.27
N SER A 280 13.06 22.34 -14.76
CA SER A 280 13.98 23.19 -15.52
C SER A 280 15.42 22.94 -15.09
N PHE A 281 16.39 23.41 -15.87
CA PHE A 281 17.79 23.40 -15.50
C PHE A 281 18.52 24.69 -15.87
N ILE A 282 19.60 24.97 -15.13
CA ILE A 282 20.57 26.03 -15.41
C ILE A 282 21.97 25.42 -15.54
N PHE A 283 22.84 26.04 -16.34
CA PHE A 283 24.28 25.77 -16.31
C PHE A 283 24.99 26.76 -15.39
N SER A 284 26.07 26.30 -14.76
CA SER A 284 26.88 27.06 -13.79
C SER A 284 27.52 28.34 -14.34
N ASP A 285 27.80 28.39 -15.63
CA ASP A 285 28.35 29.55 -16.36
C ASP A 285 27.27 30.53 -16.85
N SER A 286 26.02 30.05 -16.95
CA SER A 286 24.87 30.77 -17.51
C SER A 286 23.68 30.83 -16.53
N PRO A 287 23.86 31.27 -15.26
CA PRO A 287 22.85 31.13 -14.20
C PRO A 287 21.55 31.92 -14.42
N GLY A 288 21.51 32.87 -15.37
CA GLY A 288 20.30 33.57 -15.78
C GLY A 288 19.46 32.85 -16.85
N ASN A 289 20.02 31.84 -17.52
CA ASN A 289 19.41 31.18 -18.68
C ASN A 289 18.80 29.82 -18.27
N SER A 290 17.69 29.85 -17.51
CA SER A 290 16.92 28.64 -17.21
C SER A 290 16.32 28.05 -18.49
N ARG A 291 16.51 26.75 -18.69
CA ARG A 291 15.93 25.95 -19.77
C ARG A 291 14.85 25.04 -19.19
N ASP A 292 13.60 25.23 -19.61
CA ASP A 292 12.48 24.38 -19.18
C ASP A 292 12.53 23.02 -19.88
N VAL A 293 12.10 21.96 -19.18
CA VAL A 293 12.07 20.58 -19.66
C VAL A 293 10.61 20.10 -19.69
N PRO A 294 9.98 20.03 -20.87
CA PRO A 294 8.60 19.54 -20.99
C PRO A 294 8.49 18.07 -20.56
N LEU A 295 7.69 17.81 -19.53
CA LEU A 295 7.45 16.47 -18.98
C LEU A 295 6.13 15.86 -19.48
N GLN A 296 6.18 14.56 -19.73
CA GLN A 296 5.03 13.68 -20.02
C GLN A 296 5.04 12.52 -19.03
N GLY A 297 3.88 12.06 -18.58
CA GLY A 297 3.79 11.05 -17.53
C GLY A 297 2.47 11.09 -16.77
N SER A 298 2.43 10.41 -15.63
CA SER A 298 1.29 10.45 -14.71
C SER A 298 1.66 9.85 -13.35
N GLY A 299 0.95 10.27 -12.28
CA GLY A 299 1.22 9.77 -10.94
C GLY A 299 2.63 10.15 -10.49
N SER A 300 3.44 9.16 -10.11
CA SER A 300 4.78 9.38 -9.58
C SER A 300 5.92 9.34 -10.61
N ALA A 301 5.65 8.98 -11.88
CA ALA A 301 6.67 8.82 -12.92
C ALA A 301 6.44 9.76 -14.11
N TRP A 302 7.49 10.49 -14.48
CA TRP A 302 7.50 11.52 -15.52
C TRP A 302 8.79 11.45 -16.34
N GLN A 303 8.70 11.77 -17.64
CA GLN A 303 9.78 11.66 -18.61
C GLN A 303 9.79 12.92 -19.50
N GLY A 304 10.98 13.41 -19.83
CA GLY A 304 11.18 14.51 -20.76
C GLY A 304 12.52 14.38 -21.49
N TYR A 305 12.86 15.38 -22.30
CA TYR A 305 14.11 15.39 -23.07
C TYR A 305 14.78 16.76 -22.97
N ILE A 306 16.10 16.77 -22.86
CA ILE A 306 16.93 17.99 -22.93
C ILE A 306 17.87 17.92 -24.13
N ASN A 307 18.10 19.06 -24.77
CA ASN A 307 19.13 19.20 -25.79
C ASN A 307 20.40 19.78 -25.17
N ILE A 308 21.50 19.05 -25.30
CA ILE A 308 22.85 19.49 -24.97
C ILE A 308 23.52 19.92 -26.26
N ASP A 309 23.86 21.21 -26.36
CA ASP A 309 24.45 21.80 -27.55
C ASP A 309 25.95 21.48 -27.61
N ASP A 310 26.50 21.16 -28.79
CA ASP A 310 27.94 20.96 -28.99
C ASP A 310 28.65 22.31 -29.09
N ASP A 311 29.25 22.76 -27.97
CA ASP A 311 29.96 24.02 -27.85
C ASP A 311 31.41 23.87 -27.33
N GLN A 312 31.95 22.64 -27.37
CA GLN A 312 33.35 22.30 -27.07
C GLN A 312 33.83 22.81 -25.69
N ASN A 313 33.04 22.53 -24.65
CA ASN A 313 33.25 23.02 -23.29
C ASN A 313 32.62 22.09 -22.23
N VAL A 314 33.13 22.18 -20.99
CA VAL A 314 32.69 21.40 -19.82
C VAL A 314 31.84 22.27 -18.88
N ARG A 315 30.65 21.81 -18.49
CA ARG A 315 29.70 22.56 -17.62
C ARG A 315 29.09 21.68 -16.54
N VAL A 316 28.64 22.32 -15.45
CA VAL A 316 27.75 21.67 -14.48
C VAL A 316 26.33 22.19 -14.68
N GLY A 317 25.41 21.29 -15.00
CA GLY A 317 23.97 21.54 -14.99
C GLY A 317 23.38 21.28 -13.60
N SER A 318 22.41 22.12 -13.19
CA SER A 318 21.60 21.90 -11.99
C SER A 318 20.12 21.95 -12.34
N PHE A 319 19.38 20.89 -11.98
CA PHE A 319 17.93 20.85 -12.09
C PHE A 319 17.24 21.60 -10.94
N SER A 320 16.05 22.12 -11.25
CA SER A 320 15.04 22.62 -10.32
C SER A 320 13.69 22.00 -10.67
N PHE A 321 12.90 21.60 -9.66
CA PHE A 321 11.66 20.86 -9.86
C PHE A 321 10.55 21.41 -8.96
N GLN A 322 9.31 21.44 -9.46
CA GLN A 322 8.13 21.80 -8.70
C GLN A 322 6.89 21.02 -9.16
N GLY A 323 6.29 20.24 -8.25
CA GLY A 323 5.02 19.54 -8.44
C GLY A 323 4.09 19.64 -7.23
N THR A 324 2.87 19.14 -7.39
CA THR A 324 1.84 19.09 -6.33
C THR A 324 1.37 17.66 -6.15
N THR A 325 1.38 17.15 -4.91
CA THR A 325 1.04 15.76 -4.58
C THR A 325 -0.47 15.52 -4.64
N VAL A 326 -0.89 14.25 -4.70
CA VAL A 326 -2.30 13.81 -4.52
C VAL A 326 -2.91 14.22 -3.18
N TYR A 327 -2.07 14.63 -2.21
CA TYR A 327 -2.47 15.20 -0.92
C TYR A 327 -2.20 16.71 -0.83
N GLY A 328 -2.05 17.41 -1.97
CA GLY A 328 -2.01 18.88 -2.03
C GLY A 328 -0.77 19.55 -1.43
N GLY A 329 0.21 18.76 -0.96
CA GLY A 329 1.54 19.26 -0.59
C GLY A 329 2.44 19.44 -1.81
N THR A 330 3.68 19.89 -1.59
CA THR A 330 4.61 20.17 -2.70
C THR A 330 5.62 19.04 -2.90
N ALA A 331 6.04 18.86 -4.16
CA ALA A 331 7.19 18.06 -4.53
C ALA A 331 8.26 19.02 -5.08
N SER A 332 9.30 19.29 -4.29
CA SER A 332 10.33 20.30 -4.61
C SER A 332 11.76 19.91 -4.19
N ILE A 333 11.89 18.91 -3.30
CA ILE A 333 13.18 18.44 -2.79
C ILE A 333 13.73 17.37 -3.73
N ILE A 334 14.74 17.73 -4.52
CA ILE A 334 15.50 16.78 -5.33
C ILE A 334 16.55 16.07 -4.45
N THR A 335 16.35 14.78 -4.18
CA THR A 335 17.26 13.95 -3.36
C THR A 335 18.38 13.29 -4.16
N GLU A 336 18.21 13.14 -5.48
CA GLU A 336 19.15 12.43 -6.35
C GLU A 336 19.05 12.99 -7.78
N GLY A 337 20.17 13.01 -8.52
CA GLY A 337 20.25 13.55 -9.89
C GLY A 337 20.10 15.07 -10.00
N LYS A 338 20.21 15.83 -8.89
CA LYS A 338 20.09 17.31 -8.92
C LYS A 338 21.15 17.98 -9.79
N LEU A 339 22.37 17.45 -9.80
CA LEU A 339 23.50 17.94 -10.59
C LEU A 339 23.89 16.91 -11.64
N PHE A 340 24.31 17.39 -12.80
CA PHE A 340 24.92 16.60 -13.86
C PHE A 340 26.07 17.37 -14.50
N VAL A 341 27.11 16.67 -14.93
CA VAL A 341 28.20 17.26 -15.71
C VAL A 341 27.87 17.07 -17.19
N VAL A 342 27.99 18.14 -17.96
CA VAL A 342 28.02 18.11 -19.42
C VAL A 342 29.48 18.23 -19.84
N ASP A 343 29.91 17.35 -20.73
CA ASP A 343 31.23 17.40 -21.31
C ASP A 343 31.14 17.23 -22.83
N THR A 344 31.47 18.31 -23.55
CA THR A 344 31.43 18.34 -25.01
C THR A 344 32.80 18.60 -25.62
N GLU A 345 33.84 18.79 -24.81
CA GLU A 345 35.20 18.99 -25.30
C GLU A 345 35.68 17.66 -25.92
N LYS A 346 36.25 17.70 -27.13
CA LYS A 346 36.69 16.48 -27.82
C LYS A 346 38.16 16.20 -27.49
N PRO A 347 38.53 14.96 -27.08
CA PRO A 347 39.91 14.64 -26.76
C PRO A 347 40.92 14.97 -27.88
N PRO A 348 42.14 15.41 -27.54
CA PRO A 348 43.19 15.64 -28.51
C PRO A 348 43.59 14.35 -29.21
N SER A 349 44.13 14.45 -30.43
CA SER A 349 44.65 13.27 -31.14
C SER A 349 45.88 12.69 -30.45
N PRO A 350 45.99 11.36 -30.28
CA PRO A 350 47.21 10.73 -29.80
C PRO A 350 48.45 11.10 -30.63
N LEU A 351 49.57 11.23 -29.94
CA LEU A 351 50.85 11.73 -30.43
C LEU A 351 51.88 10.59 -30.52
N SER A 352 52.97 10.81 -31.24
CA SER A 352 54.10 9.86 -31.33
C SER A 352 53.69 8.43 -31.68
N PHE A 353 52.62 8.26 -32.47
CA PHE A 353 52.06 6.95 -32.83
C PHE A 353 53.07 6.14 -33.63
N GLY A 354 53.49 5.01 -33.06
CA GLY A 354 54.51 4.11 -33.58
C GLY A 354 53.97 2.69 -33.79
N ALA A 355 54.73 1.91 -34.55
CA ALA A 355 54.46 0.51 -34.80
C ALA A 355 55.76 -0.29 -34.90
N THR A 356 55.80 -1.43 -34.21
CA THR A 356 56.90 -2.38 -34.21
C THR A 356 56.38 -3.76 -34.61
N ARG A 357 56.88 -4.30 -35.73
CA ARG A 357 56.62 -5.70 -36.14
C ARG A 357 57.34 -6.63 -35.15
N LEU A 358 56.59 -7.54 -34.54
CA LEU A 358 57.13 -8.53 -33.59
C LEU A 358 57.69 -9.75 -34.34
N PRO A 359 58.63 -10.52 -33.75
CA PRO A 359 59.30 -11.65 -34.43
C PRO A 359 58.37 -12.79 -34.86
N ASN A 360 57.17 -12.88 -34.31
CA ASN A 360 56.14 -13.85 -34.67
C ASN A 360 55.21 -13.40 -35.81
N GLY A 361 55.33 -12.15 -36.27
CA GLY A 361 54.47 -11.57 -37.31
C GLY A 361 53.41 -10.58 -36.82
N ASP A 362 53.19 -10.44 -35.51
CA ASP A 362 52.22 -9.47 -34.99
C ASP A 362 52.70 -8.02 -35.19
N VAL A 363 51.79 -7.05 -35.15
CA VAL A 363 52.12 -5.62 -35.13
C VAL A 363 51.80 -5.03 -33.77
N LYS A 364 52.82 -4.73 -32.96
CA LYS A 364 52.64 -3.89 -31.77
C LYS A 364 52.53 -2.43 -32.21
N LEU A 365 51.51 -1.75 -31.71
CA LEU A 365 51.28 -0.31 -31.81
C LEU A 365 51.52 0.32 -30.43
N ASP A 366 52.10 1.50 -30.42
CA ASP A 366 52.35 2.31 -29.23
C ASP A 366 52.13 3.79 -29.53
N TRP A 367 51.71 4.57 -28.52
CA TRP A 367 51.52 6.02 -28.68
C TRP A 367 51.80 6.76 -27.37
N TYR A 368 52.11 8.05 -27.52
CA TYR A 368 51.98 9.02 -26.44
C TYR A 368 50.61 9.68 -26.51
N TYR A 369 50.12 10.21 -25.39
CA TYR A 369 48.88 10.97 -25.37
C TYR A 369 48.97 12.03 -24.27
N GLU A 370 48.65 13.27 -24.65
CA GLU A 370 48.73 14.46 -23.81
C GLU A 370 47.38 15.17 -23.87
N GLY A 371 46.58 14.97 -22.83
CA GLY A 371 45.19 15.42 -22.72
C GLY A 371 44.57 14.95 -21.40
N GLU A 372 43.26 15.14 -21.24
CA GLU A 372 42.52 14.57 -20.11
C GLU A 372 42.48 13.03 -20.16
N THR A 373 42.33 12.38 -19.01
CA THR A 373 42.39 10.90 -18.90
C THR A 373 41.22 10.24 -19.66
N PRO A 374 41.48 9.55 -20.79
CA PRO A 374 40.41 8.93 -21.57
C PRO A 374 39.77 7.77 -20.82
N ASP A 375 38.55 7.41 -21.22
CA ASP A 375 37.94 6.13 -20.87
C ASP A 375 38.68 4.98 -21.58
N ARG A 376 38.97 5.16 -22.87
CA ARG A 376 39.67 4.21 -23.72
C ARG A 376 40.24 4.88 -24.97
N PHE A 377 41.16 4.17 -25.63
CA PHE A 377 41.53 4.43 -27.01
C PHE A 377 40.79 3.45 -27.93
N GLU A 378 40.43 3.91 -29.13
CA GLU A 378 39.92 3.09 -30.23
C GLU A 378 40.94 3.08 -31.36
N ILE A 379 41.33 1.87 -31.80
CA ILE A 379 42.27 1.61 -32.89
C ILE A 379 41.45 1.36 -34.15
N TYR A 380 41.84 1.99 -35.24
CA TYR A 380 41.26 1.83 -36.57
C TYR A 380 42.33 1.29 -37.53
N ARG A 381 41.98 0.31 -38.36
CA ARG A 381 42.88 -0.37 -39.29
C ARG A 381 42.22 -0.62 -40.64
N LYS A 382 42.95 -0.36 -41.72
CA LYS A 382 42.49 -0.55 -43.10
C LYS A 382 43.58 -1.10 -43.99
N GLU A 383 43.21 -1.87 -45.02
CA GLU A 383 44.09 -2.21 -46.14
C GLU A 383 44.17 -1.02 -47.10
N GLY A 384 45.40 -0.54 -47.36
CA GLY A 384 45.60 0.74 -48.04
C GLY A 384 45.22 1.96 -47.19
N SER A 385 45.34 3.16 -47.77
CA SER A 385 45.30 4.42 -47.03
C SER A 385 43.90 5.02 -46.84
N GLY A 386 43.83 6.07 -46.03
CA GLY A 386 42.59 6.76 -45.66
C GLY A 386 41.80 5.97 -44.62
N VAL A 387 42.42 5.69 -43.49
CA VAL A 387 41.80 5.12 -42.28
C VAL A 387 40.87 6.17 -41.66
N SER A 388 39.69 5.74 -41.23
CA SER A 388 38.61 6.59 -40.74
C SER A 388 37.83 5.94 -39.59
N TYR A 389 36.91 6.68 -38.97
CA TYR A 389 36.11 6.20 -37.84
C TYR A 389 35.22 4.98 -38.13
N ILE A 390 35.02 4.58 -39.40
CA ILE A 390 34.31 3.33 -39.75
C ILE A 390 35.22 2.10 -39.85
N ASP A 391 36.54 2.30 -39.87
CA ASP A 391 37.55 1.24 -40.03
C ASP A 391 37.99 0.67 -38.65
N ALA A 392 37.08 0.59 -37.68
CA ALA A 392 37.38 0.24 -36.29
C ALA A 392 37.85 -1.23 -36.14
N LEU A 393 38.95 -1.42 -35.41
CA LEU A 393 39.59 -2.73 -35.16
C LEU A 393 39.36 -3.21 -33.72
N ALA A 394 39.71 -2.38 -32.74
CA ALA A 394 39.79 -2.76 -31.34
C ALA A 394 39.77 -1.54 -30.40
N THR A 395 39.54 -1.78 -29.10
CA THR A 395 39.68 -0.77 -28.05
C THR A 395 40.62 -1.23 -26.95
N THR A 396 41.32 -0.30 -26.30
CA THR A 396 42.24 -0.56 -25.18
C THR A 396 42.18 0.59 -24.16
N SER A 397 42.49 0.32 -22.90
CA SER A 397 42.68 1.36 -21.87
C SER A 397 44.16 1.75 -21.67
N GLY A 398 45.10 1.02 -22.27
CA GLY A 398 46.52 1.35 -22.27
C GLY A 398 46.94 2.18 -23.48
N SER A 399 48.14 2.76 -23.45
CA SER A 399 48.74 3.48 -24.59
C SER A 399 49.49 2.57 -25.57
N GLU A 400 49.09 1.30 -25.63
CA GLU A 400 49.62 0.27 -26.52
C GLU A 400 48.55 -0.77 -26.88
N TYR A 401 48.72 -1.41 -28.03
CA TYR A 401 47.87 -2.49 -28.54
C TYR A 401 48.69 -3.40 -29.47
N THR A 402 48.48 -4.70 -29.45
CA THR A 402 49.12 -5.63 -30.39
C THR A 402 48.07 -6.25 -31.32
N ASP A 403 48.18 -5.97 -32.60
CA ASP A 403 47.36 -6.59 -33.64
C ASP A 403 47.94 -7.95 -34.03
N THR A 404 47.26 -9.01 -33.58
CA THR A 404 47.56 -10.41 -33.88
C THR A 404 46.72 -10.96 -35.05
N SER A 405 45.94 -10.09 -35.72
CA SER A 405 45.04 -10.44 -36.83
C SER A 405 45.58 -9.99 -38.20
N VAL A 406 46.86 -9.64 -38.27
CA VAL A 406 47.55 -9.24 -39.49
C VAL A 406 47.89 -10.45 -40.37
N LEU A 407 47.80 -10.28 -41.68
CA LEU A 407 48.21 -11.30 -42.65
C LEU A 407 49.59 -10.97 -43.25
N ASP A 408 50.38 -12.01 -43.52
CA ASP A 408 51.65 -11.87 -44.25
C ASP A 408 51.44 -11.29 -45.66
N ASN A 409 52.39 -10.46 -46.10
CA ASN A 409 52.36 -9.73 -47.38
C ASN A 409 51.17 -8.76 -47.57
N THR A 410 50.50 -8.37 -46.48
CA THR A 410 49.40 -7.38 -46.51
C THR A 410 49.82 -6.08 -45.80
N SER A 411 49.81 -4.95 -46.52
CA SER A 411 50.13 -3.64 -45.95
C SER A 411 48.89 -3.00 -45.30
N TYR A 412 48.97 -2.77 -44.00
CA TYR A 412 47.90 -2.13 -43.22
C TYR A 412 48.25 -0.69 -42.87
N ASN A 413 47.27 0.19 -42.90
CA ASN A 413 47.37 1.52 -42.31
C ASN A 413 46.56 1.54 -41.01
N TYR A 414 47.11 2.18 -39.99
CA TYR A 414 46.50 2.32 -38.68
C TYR A 414 46.30 3.79 -38.31
N ARG A 415 45.32 4.03 -37.44
CA ARG A 415 45.15 5.25 -36.65
C ARG A 415 44.61 4.89 -35.27
N VAL A 416 44.74 5.79 -34.31
CA VAL A 416 44.14 5.68 -32.98
C VAL A 416 43.47 7.01 -32.59
N ALA A 417 42.34 6.96 -31.90
CA ALA A 417 41.72 8.11 -31.25
C ALA A 417 41.49 7.84 -29.77
N ALA A 418 41.55 8.89 -28.96
CA ALA A 418 41.08 8.86 -27.57
C ALA A 418 39.56 9.04 -27.51
N ILE A 419 38.92 8.41 -26.54
CA ILE A 419 37.49 8.58 -26.21
C ILE A 419 37.39 8.88 -24.72
N ASP A 420 36.71 9.95 -24.36
CA ASP A 420 36.50 10.38 -22.98
C ASP A 420 35.37 9.61 -22.27
N LYS A 421 35.05 10.02 -21.04
CA LYS A 421 34.03 9.38 -20.19
C LYS A 421 32.59 9.77 -20.51
N ALA A 422 32.37 10.88 -21.22
CA ALA A 422 31.08 11.23 -21.83
C ALA A 422 30.89 10.56 -23.22
N GLY A 423 31.96 9.97 -23.75
CA GLY A 423 32.01 9.32 -25.04
C GLY A 423 32.10 10.28 -26.22
N ASN A 424 32.71 11.47 -26.09
CA ASN A 424 33.15 12.20 -27.29
C ASN A 424 34.36 11.49 -27.90
N HIS A 425 34.38 11.39 -29.23
CA HIS A 425 35.53 10.83 -29.95
C HIS A 425 36.50 11.97 -30.28
N GLY A 426 37.74 11.81 -29.84
CA GLY A 426 38.83 12.71 -30.18
C GLY A 426 39.23 12.62 -31.65
N ALA A 427 40.12 13.52 -32.07
CA ALA A 427 40.69 13.49 -33.41
C ALA A 427 41.54 12.21 -33.61
N LEU A 428 41.47 11.62 -34.81
CA LEU A 428 42.36 10.52 -35.19
C LEU A 428 43.82 10.99 -35.22
N SER A 429 44.73 10.10 -34.81
CA SER A 429 46.18 10.26 -34.98
C SER A 429 46.59 10.47 -36.44
N ALA A 430 47.88 10.79 -36.62
CA ALA A 430 48.56 10.58 -37.90
C ALA A 430 48.35 9.13 -38.39
N GLU A 431 48.26 8.95 -39.71
CA GLU A 431 48.13 7.63 -40.33
C GLU A 431 49.50 6.95 -40.41
N LEU A 432 49.56 5.71 -39.95
CA LEU A 432 50.80 4.94 -39.90
C LEU A 432 50.68 3.69 -40.78
N ALA A 433 51.48 3.65 -41.85
CA ALA A 433 51.59 2.50 -42.74
C ALA A 433 52.55 1.45 -42.17
N VAL A 434 52.16 0.18 -42.21
CA VAL A 434 52.98 -0.97 -41.79
C VAL A 434 52.90 -2.06 -42.86
N ASP A 435 54.03 -2.34 -43.50
CA ASP A 435 54.17 -3.43 -44.47
C ASP A 435 54.43 -4.77 -43.75
N ALA A 436 53.54 -5.74 -43.92
CA ALA A 436 53.76 -7.10 -43.42
C ALA A 436 54.73 -7.87 -44.35
N LEU A 437 56.04 -7.71 -44.14
CA LEU A 437 57.06 -8.48 -44.87
C LEU A 437 56.95 -9.99 -44.59
N ALA A 438 57.25 -10.81 -45.59
CA ALA A 438 57.25 -12.27 -45.45
C ALA A 438 58.34 -12.76 -44.46
N PRO A 439 58.09 -13.87 -43.74
CA PRO A 439 59.11 -14.50 -42.88
C PRO A 439 60.44 -14.83 -43.58
N ALA A 440 60.41 -15.02 -44.91
CA ALA A 440 61.60 -15.26 -45.73
C ALA A 440 62.58 -14.08 -45.81
N ASP A 441 62.10 -12.84 -45.69
CA ASP A 441 62.94 -11.64 -45.76
C ASP A 441 63.52 -11.25 -44.39
N ILE A 442 62.86 -11.63 -43.29
CA ILE A 442 63.37 -11.44 -41.92
C ILE A 442 64.68 -12.22 -41.73
N ALA A 443 64.72 -13.50 -42.15
CA ALA A 443 65.93 -14.32 -42.11
C ALA A 443 67.12 -13.66 -42.84
N LYS A 444 66.82 -12.99 -43.96
CA LYS A 444 67.79 -12.33 -44.83
C LYS A 444 68.37 -11.05 -44.20
N GLN A 445 67.53 -10.25 -43.55
CA GLN A 445 67.98 -9.07 -42.79
C GLN A 445 68.82 -9.47 -41.58
N VAL A 446 68.48 -10.57 -40.90
CA VAL A 446 69.27 -11.10 -39.78
C VAL A 446 70.65 -11.59 -40.27
N GLU A 447 70.73 -12.31 -41.39
CA GLU A 447 72.02 -12.67 -42.02
C GLU A 447 72.89 -11.43 -42.34
N ASP A 448 72.31 -10.37 -42.90
CA ASP A 448 73.03 -9.14 -43.28
C ASP A 448 73.43 -8.26 -42.07
N ILE A 449 72.81 -8.47 -40.90
CA ILE A 449 73.24 -7.88 -39.62
C ILE A 449 74.41 -8.68 -39.03
N ILE A 450 74.31 -10.02 -39.01
CA ILE A 450 75.39 -10.90 -38.51
C ILE A 450 76.68 -10.66 -39.29
N LYS A 451 76.63 -10.65 -40.63
CA LYS A 451 77.79 -10.40 -41.51
C LYS A 451 78.44 -9.03 -41.31
N LYS A 452 77.72 -8.04 -40.75
CA LYS A 452 78.29 -6.72 -40.40
C LYS A 452 78.98 -6.72 -39.04
N GLN A 453 78.49 -7.51 -38.08
CA GLN A 453 79.12 -7.65 -36.77
C GLN A 453 80.41 -8.49 -36.86
N GLU A 454 80.38 -9.59 -37.63
CA GLU A 454 81.56 -10.42 -37.91
C GLU A 454 82.72 -9.64 -38.58
N GLN A 455 82.41 -8.59 -39.34
CA GLN A 455 83.43 -7.73 -39.98
C GLN A 455 84.05 -6.67 -39.05
N GLN A 456 83.51 -6.44 -37.85
CA GLN A 456 84.06 -5.45 -36.90
C GLN A 456 84.88 -6.08 -35.76
N GLN A 457 84.91 -7.41 -35.65
CA GLN A 457 85.48 -8.13 -34.50
C GLN A 457 86.88 -8.72 -34.75
N ALA A 458 87.59 -8.24 -35.78
CA ALA A 458 88.80 -8.86 -36.32
C ALA A 458 90.13 -8.12 -36.04
N GLU A 459 90.14 -7.05 -35.23
CA GLU A 459 91.34 -6.20 -35.02
C GLU A 459 91.81 -6.02 -33.55
N GLU A 460 91.17 -6.64 -32.55
CA GLU A 460 91.59 -6.54 -31.13
C GLU A 460 91.79 -7.91 -30.44
N GLU A 461 92.70 -8.74 -30.95
CA GLU A 461 93.27 -9.90 -30.22
C GLU A 461 94.80 -9.75 -30.01
N GLU A 462 95.25 -8.88 -29.09
CA GLU A 462 96.54 -9.10 -28.40
C GLU A 462 96.72 -8.30 -27.08
N LYS A 463 96.32 -8.86 -25.92
CA LYS A 463 97.17 -9.06 -24.70
C LYS A 463 96.43 -9.35 -23.37
N GLU A 464 96.70 -10.57 -22.86
CA GLU A 464 96.97 -10.88 -21.43
C GLU A 464 95.81 -10.87 -20.38
N PRO A 465 96.01 -11.45 -19.15
CA PRO A 465 95.05 -12.40 -18.56
C PRO A 465 94.59 -12.02 -17.12
N PRO A 466 93.99 -12.90 -16.28
CA PRO A 466 93.42 -14.23 -16.53
C PRO A 466 91.91 -14.33 -16.23
N GLN A 467 91.36 -15.55 -16.33
CA GLN A 467 89.93 -15.85 -16.17
C GLN A 467 89.33 -15.39 -14.82
N GLN A 468 88.16 -14.75 -14.91
CA GLN A 468 87.12 -14.81 -13.90
C GLN A 468 85.88 -15.45 -14.54
N GLU A 469 85.19 -16.33 -13.81
CA GLU A 469 83.93 -16.92 -14.26
C GLU A 469 82.82 -15.85 -14.21
N GLN A 470 82.29 -15.45 -15.37
CA GLN A 470 81.06 -14.65 -15.45
C GLN A 470 79.84 -15.54 -15.71
N PRO A 471 78.65 -15.20 -15.19
CA PRO A 471 77.52 -16.13 -15.21
C PRO A 471 76.91 -16.32 -16.60
N GLN A 472 76.35 -17.52 -16.79
CA GLN A 472 75.42 -17.83 -17.89
C GLN A 472 74.24 -16.83 -17.88
N PRO A 473 73.75 -16.35 -19.04
CA PRO A 473 72.65 -15.39 -19.08
C PRO A 473 71.35 -15.98 -18.51
N GLU A 474 70.85 -15.34 -17.45
CA GLU A 474 69.62 -15.68 -16.73
C GLU A 474 68.41 -15.65 -17.67
N LEU A 475 67.63 -16.76 -17.70
CA LEU A 475 66.53 -16.91 -18.63
C LEU A 475 65.34 -16.03 -18.23
N GLU A 476 64.57 -15.58 -19.22
CA GLU A 476 63.44 -14.67 -18.98
C GLU A 476 62.33 -15.30 -18.12
N SER A 477 62.18 -16.63 -18.17
CA SER A 477 61.29 -17.35 -17.26
C SER A 477 61.80 -17.32 -15.81
N GLU A 478 63.11 -17.38 -15.56
CA GLU A 478 63.72 -17.33 -14.21
C GLU A 478 63.54 -15.97 -13.55
N LYS A 479 63.68 -14.88 -14.33
CA LYS A 479 63.36 -13.51 -13.88
C LYS A 479 61.89 -13.36 -13.53
N LYS A 480 60.99 -13.84 -14.39
CA LYS A 480 59.54 -13.74 -14.17
C LYS A 480 59.07 -14.63 -13.00
N ILE A 481 59.69 -15.80 -12.79
CA ILE A 481 59.53 -16.63 -11.59
C ILE A 481 59.94 -15.84 -10.34
N THR A 482 61.11 -15.19 -10.36
CA THR A 482 61.63 -14.39 -9.24
C THR A 482 60.72 -13.20 -8.88
N GLU A 483 60.21 -12.50 -9.89
CA GLU A 483 59.22 -11.43 -9.73
C GLU A 483 57.89 -11.95 -9.15
N LEU A 484 57.38 -13.08 -9.64
CA LEU A 484 56.16 -13.70 -9.10
C LEU A 484 56.32 -14.13 -7.64
N TYR A 485 57.47 -14.68 -7.23
CA TYR A 485 57.76 -14.93 -5.80
C TYR A 485 57.74 -13.65 -4.96
N ARG A 486 58.28 -12.55 -5.49
CA ARG A 486 58.26 -11.25 -4.81
C ARG A 486 56.81 -10.77 -4.62
N GLN A 487 55.97 -10.89 -5.64
CA GLN A 487 54.55 -10.54 -5.56
C GLN A 487 53.77 -11.43 -4.58
N ILE A 488 53.98 -12.75 -4.63
CA ILE A 488 53.39 -13.73 -3.69
C ILE A 488 53.77 -13.38 -2.25
N LYS A 489 55.05 -13.10 -1.99
CA LYS A 489 55.53 -12.77 -0.64
C LYS A 489 54.96 -11.46 -0.11
N THR A 490 54.82 -10.43 -0.95
CA THR A 490 54.14 -9.18 -0.57
C THR A 490 52.66 -9.42 -0.30
N LEU A 491 51.96 -10.14 -1.19
CA LEU A 491 50.53 -10.42 -1.05
C LEU A 491 50.21 -11.30 0.17
N SER A 492 51.06 -12.25 0.52
CA SER A 492 50.90 -13.07 1.72
C SER A 492 50.85 -12.19 3.00
N VAL A 493 51.74 -11.19 3.09
CA VAL A 493 51.73 -10.21 4.19
C VAL A 493 50.49 -9.29 4.15
N GLU A 494 50.03 -8.89 2.95
CA GLU A 494 48.78 -8.13 2.78
C GLU A 494 47.54 -8.93 3.22
N ILE A 495 47.50 -10.24 2.94
CA ILE A 495 46.45 -11.19 3.36
C ILE A 495 46.48 -11.43 4.87
N ASP A 496 47.66 -11.64 5.46
CA ASP A 496 47.82 -11.83 6.90
C ASP A 496 47.38 -10.58 7.69
N TRP A 497 47.72 -9.40 7.19
CA TRP A 497 47.26 -8.12 7.75
C TRP A 497 45.74 -7.95 7.63
N ALA A 498 45.17 -8.26 6.46
CA ALA A 498 43.72 -8.22 6.23
C ALA A 498 42.95 -9.16 7.18
N LEU A 499 43.46 -10.38 7.41
CA LEU A 499 42.83 -11.34 8.32
C LEU A 499 42.80 -10.84 9.76
N ASN A 500 43.88 -10.23 10.24
CA ASN A 500 43.92 -9.63 11.58
C ASN A 500 42.93 -8.46 11.69
N ASN A 501 42.88 -7.55 10.71
CA ASN A 501 41.95 -6.42 10.70
C ASN A 501 40.46 -6.83 10.63
N LEU A 502 40.16 -7.94 9.96
CA LEU A 502 38.80 -8.46 9.84
C LEU A 502 38.39 -9.23 11.11
N ALA A 503 39.33 -9.87 11.80
CA ALA A 503 39.08 -10.54 13.08
C ALA A 503 38.96 -9.55 14.26
N ASP A 504 39.94 -8.68 14.45
CA ASP A 504 40.05 -7.76 15.59
C ASP A 504 39.45 -6.37 15.27
N ASN A 505 38.31 -6.33 14.57
CA ASN A 505 37.68 -5.07 14.20
C ASN A 505 37.09 -4.34 15.43
N ALA A 506 37.48 -3.08 15.63
CA ALA A 506 37.12 -2.31 16.82
C ALA A 506 35.65 -1.86 16.87
N ASP A 507 34.92 -1.89 15.76
CA ASP A 507 33.48 -1.62 15.72
C ASP A 507 32.72 -2.97 15.78
N PRO A 508 31.91 -3.22 16.84
CA PRO A 508 31.25 -4.50 17.03
C PRO A 508 30.13 -4.78 16.01
N ASP A 509 29.53 -3.74 15.43
CA ASP A 509 28.51 -3.88 14.39
C ASP A 509 29.17 -4.22 13.04
N VAL A 510 30.33 -3.62 12.74
CA VAL A 510 31.14 -3.98 11.58
C VAL A 510 31.74 -5.38 11.74
N ALA A 511 32.25 -5.75 12.91
CA ALA A 511 32.73 -7.11 13.22
C ALA A 511 31.62 -8.16 13.00
N LYS A 512 30.41 -7.90 13.49
CA LYS A 512 29.24 -8.77 13.26
C LYS A 512 28.87 -8.86 11.78
N ALA A 513 29.00 -7.78 11.02
CA ALA A 513 28.77 -7.78 9.57
C ALA A 513 29.86 -8.58 8.82
N ILE A 514 31.13 -8.47 9.21
CA ILE A 514 32.27 -9.23 8.66
C ILE A 514 32.06 -10.73 8.85
N ASP A 515 31.68 -11.16 10.06
CA ASP A 515 31.35 -12.54 10.39
C ASP A 515 30.13 -13.05 9.59
N SER A 516 29.02 -12.28 9.63
CA SER A 516 27.78 -12.63 8.92
C SER A 516 28.00 -12.78 7.40
N LEU A 517 28.81 -11.91 6.79
CA LEU A 517 29.19 -12.01 5.37
C LEU A 517 30.22 -13.13 5.12
N GLY A 518 31.01 -13.52 6.12
CA GLY A 518 32.05 -14.55 6.02
C GLY A 518 33.35 -14.03 5.39
N LEU A 519 33.67 -12.74 5.54
CA LEU A 519 34.80 -12.13 4.82
C LEU A 519 36.14 -12.72 5.28
N THR A 520 36.30 -12.98 6.58
CA THR A 520 37.49 -13.65 7.14
C THR A 520 37.70 -15.06 6.57
N LEU A 521 36.62 -15.77 6.20
CA LEU A 521 36.72 -17.05 5.49
C LEU A 521 37.21 -16.84 4.04
N LYS A 522 36.61 -15.90 3.29
CA LYS A 522 37.07 -15.54 1.93
C LYS A 522 38.55 -15.15 1.90
N THR A 523 39.00 -14.32 2.83
CA THR A 523 40.41 -13.89 2.92
C THR A 523 41.34 -15.05 3.31
N ASN A 524 40.87 -16.03 4.10
CA ASN A 524 41.65 -17.23 4.43
C ASN A 524 41.64 -18.27 3.30
N ASP A 525 40.61 -18.32 2.46
CA ASP A 525 40.60 -19.14 1.23
C ASP A 525 41.52 -18.53 0.17
N ALA A 526 41.57 -17.20 0.04
CA ALA A 526 42.57 -16.49 -0.77
C ALA A 526 44.02 -16.81 -0.34
N ARG A 527 44.28 -16.95 0.97
CA ARG A 527 45.59 -17.43 1.48
C ARG A 527 45.94 -18.81 0.93
N LYS A 528 44.97 -19.74 0.89
CA LYS A 528 45.16 -21.11 0.37
C LYS A 528 45.39 -21.11 -1.15
N GLU A 529 44.64 -20.31 -1.90
CA GLU A 529 44.80 -20.16 -3.35
C GLU A 529 46.21 -19.64 -3.67
N LEU A 530 46.68 -18.62 -2.92
CA LEU A 530 48.03 -18.08 -3.07
C LEU A 530 49.12 -19.11 -2.75
N SER A 531 49.00 -19.86 -1.66
CA SER A 531 49.93 -20.95 -1.34
C SER A 531 49.87 -22.10 -2.37
N SER A 532 48.75 -22.31 -3.07
CA SER A 532 48.70 -23.25 -4.19
C SER A 532 49.56 -22.76 -5.36
N ILE A 533 49.43 -21.49 -5.74
CA ILE A 533 50.24 -20.86 -6.79
C ILE A 533 51.73 -20.90 -6.41
N GLU A 534 52.08 -20.60 -5.15
CA GLU A 534 53.45 -20.69 -4.65
C GLU A 534 54.02 -22.12 -4.78
N ASN A 535 53.26 -23.15 -4.43
CA ASN A 535 53.70 -24.55 -4.59
C ASN A 535 53.85 -24.96 -6.07
N GLN A 536 52.99 -24.47 -6.96
CA GLN A 536 53.11 -24.70 -8.40
C GLN A 536 54.36 -24.00 -8.96
N LEU A 537 54.61 -22.74 -8.57
CA LEU A 537 55.81 -21.99 -8.94
C LEU A 537 57.11 -22.66 -8.44
N ASN A 538 57.09 -23.27 -7.25
CA ASN A 538 58.21 -24.08 -6.72
C ASN A 538 58.56 -25.28 -7.60
N THR A 539 57.59 -25.86 -8.32
CA THR A 539 57.87 -26.95 -9.27
C THR A 539 58.29 -26.47 -10.66
N MET A 540 57.96 -25.21 -11.02
CA MET A 540 58.11 -24.68 -12.38
C MET A 540 59.55 -24.71 -12.90
N SER A 541 60.53 -24.33 -12.07
CA SER A 541 61.96 -24.32 -12.43
C SER A 541 62.55 -25.72 -12.71
N SER A 542 61.84 -26.79 -12.33
CA SER A 542 62.24 -28.19 -12.57
C SER A 542 61.35 -28.91 -13.60
N SER A 543 60.41 -28.18 -14.21
CA SER A 543 59.54 -28.70 -15.26
C SER A 543 60.33 -29.02 -16.55
N ARG A 544 59.77 -29.90 -17.40
CA ARG A 544 60.32 -30.22 -18.73
C ARG A 544 59.75 -29.34 -19.85
N LEU A 545 59.11 -28.23 -19.49
CA LEU A 545 58.50 -27.29 -20.43
C LEU A 545 59.58 -26.47 -21.17
N THR A 546 59.28 -26.09 -22.41
CA THR A 546 60.05 -25.09 -23.15
C THR A 546 59.86 -23.69 -22.53
N GLU A 547 60.77 -22.76 -22.81
CA GLU A 547 60.70 -21.40 -22.27
C GLU A 547 59.39 -20.67 -22.63
N GLN A 548 58.84 -20.92 -23.82
CA GLN A 548 57.58 -20.32 -24.26
C GLN A 548 56.37 -20.90 -23.52
N GLU A 549 56.36 -22.21 -23.24
CA GLU A 549 55.34 -22.86 -22.41
C GLU A 549 55.42 -22.37 -20.96
N LYS A 550 56.63 -22.28 -20.38
CA LYS A 550 56.84 -21.69 -19.04
C LYS A 550 56.30 -20.27 -18.96
N LEU A 551 56.64 -19.40 -19.92
CA LEU A 551 56.17 -18.00 -19.92
C LEU A 551 54.63 -17.90 -20.01
N SER A 552 53.97 -18.84 -20.70
CA SER A 552 52.50 -18.94 -20.76
C SER A 552 51.88 -19.39 -19.43
N GLU A 553 52.46 -20.38 -18.73
CA GLU A 553 51.99 -20.78 -17.40
C GLU A 553 52.25 -19.70 -16.34
N LEU A 554 53.39 -19.00 -16.43
CA LEU A 554 53.73 -17.88 -15.55
C LEU A 554 52.77 -16.69 -15.71
N GLU A 555 52.27 -16.43 -16.93
CA GLU A 555 51.20 -15.44 -17.13
C GLU A 555 49.88 -15.88 -16.50
N THR A 556 49.58 -17.18 -16.53
CA THR A 556 48.39 -17.75 -15.86
C THR A 556 48.47 -17.57 -14.34
N TYR A 557 49.65 -17.71 -13.73
CA TYR A 557 49.87 -17.41 -12.31
C TYR A 557 49.83 -15.91 -11.99
N SER A 558 50.33 -15.05 -12.88
CA SER A 558 50.21 -13.58 -12.79
C SER A 558 48.74 -13.14 -12.71
N LEU A 559 47.91 -13.66 -13.64
CA LEU A 559 46.46 -13.44 -13.65
C LEU A 559 45.75 -14.03 -12.42
N GLY A 560 46.27 -15.15 -11.87
CA GLY A 560 45.82 -15.72 -10.60
C GLY A 560 46.07 -14.76 -9.42
N ILE A 561 47.30 -14.27 -9.26
CA ILE A 561 47.68 -13.31 -8.21
C ILE A 561 46.86 -12.02 -8.32
N ALA A 562 46.67 -11.48 -9.53
CA ALA A 562 45.83 -10.31 -9.77
C ALA A 562 44.36 -10.56 -9.37
N ARG A 563 43.79 -11.73 -9.72
CA ARG A 563 42.44 -12.14 -9.33
C ARG A 563 42.29 -12.27 -7.82
N ILE A 564 43.29 -12.84 -7.13
CA ILE A 564 43.32 -12.92 -5.67
C ILE A 564 43.29 -11.51 -5.08
N LYS A 565 44.16 -10.59 -5.52
CA LYS A 565 44.16 -9.19 -5.05
C LYS A 565 42.81 -8.50 -5.21
N HIS A 566 42.16 -8.72 -6.36
CA HIS A 566 40.87 -8.11 -6.69
C HIS A 566 39.68 -8.68 -5.90
N LYS A 567 39.72 -9.97 -5.52
CA LYS A 567 38.60 -10.64 -4.84
C LYS A 567 38.76 -10.80 -3.33
N THR A 568 39.93 -10.46 -2.78
CA THR A 568 40.24 -10.68 -1.36
C THR A 568 39.81 -9.49 -0.49
N PRO A 569 38.86 -9.66 0.45
CA PRO A 569 38.50 -8.61 1.40
C PRO A 569 39.69 -8.18 2.26
N LYS A 570 39.89 -6.88 2.35
CA LYS A 570 40.95 -6.22 3.12
C LYS A 570 40.38 -5.44 4.31
N ASN A 571 39.34 -4.64 4.08
CA ASN A 571 38.57 -3.91 5.09
C ASN A 571 37.08 -3.94 4.74
N ALA A 572 36.20 -3.67 5.71
CA ALA A 572 34.77 -3.50 5.48
C ALA A 572 34.22 -2.29 6.24
N ARG A 573 33.19 -1.64 5.69
CA ARG A 573 32.45 -0.55 6.34
C ARG A 573 30.95 -0.67 6.09
N ILE A 574 30.13 -0.42 7.11
CA ILE A 574 28.68 -0.29 6.93
C ILE A 574 28.41 1.06 6.25
N MET A 575 27.69 1.01 5.12
CA MET A 575 27.28 2.19 4.35
C MET A 575 25.91 2.71 4.79
N SER A 576 24.99 1.80 5.09
CA SER A 576 23.68 2.13 5.67
C SER A 576 23.09 0.95 6.45
N ARG A 577 22.14 1.25 7.33
CA ARG A 577 21.23 0.27 7.94
C ARG A 577 19.79 0.77 7.77
N SER A 578 18.86 -0.13 7.49
CA SER A 578 17.43 0.14 7.42
C SER A 578 16.66 -0.96 8.12
N GLU A 579 15.71 -0.59 8.96
CA GLU A 579 14.80 -1.54 9.62
C GLU A 579 13.35 -1.19 9.31
N PHE A 580 12.54 -2.19 8.99
CA PHE A 580 11.13 -2.03 8.62
C PHE A 580 10.34 -3.33 8.87
N VAL A 581 9.02 -3.22 8.99
CA VAL A 581 8.13 -4.39 9.00
C VAL A 581 7.64 -4.61 7.56
N GLN A 582 7.79 -5.84 7.05
CA GLN A 582 7.33 -6.20 5.71
C GLN A 582 5.80 -6.16 5.65
N ILE A 583 5.25 -5.49 4.64
CA ILE A 583 3.83 -5.55 4.31
C ILE A 583 3.63 -6.57 3.18
N THR A 584 2.60 -7.40 3.34
CA THR A 584 2.16 -8.41 2.37
C THR A 584 0.70 -8.20 1.99
N VAL A 585 0.37 -8.40 0.72
CA VAL A 585 -1.02 -8.49 0.22
C VAL A 585 -1.39 -9.97 -0.03
N PRO A 586 -2.69 -10.34 -0.08
CA PRO A 586 -3.10 -11.72 -0.37
C PRO A 586 -2.46 -12.30 -1.65
N GLU A 587 -2.27 -11.46 -2.65
CA GLU A 587 -1.61 -11.77 -3.92
C GLU A 587 -0.18 -12.32 -3.75
N ASP A 588 0.60 -11.79 -2.80
CA ASP A 588 1.98 -12.24 -2.54
C ASP A 588 2.02 -13.72 -2.10
N SER A 589 1.00 -14.15 -1.35
CA SER A 589 0.90 -15.53 -0.85
C SER A 589 0.45 -16.53 -1.93
N ASN A 590 -0.20 -16.06 -3.00
CA ASN A 590 -0.90 -16.91 -3.96
C ASN A 590 0.03 -17.72 -4.88
N GLU A 591 1.22 -17.20 -5.23
CA GLU A 591 2.19 -17.97 -6.02
C GLU A 591 2.75 -19.13 -5.19
N VAL A 592 3.34 -18.83 -4.04
CA VAL A 592 4.03 -19.83 -3.21
C VAL A 592 3.08 -20.87 -2.63
N ALA A 593 1.91 -20.48 -2.12
CA ALA A 593 0.93 -21.44 -1.62
C ALA A 593 0.42 -22.38 -2.73
N GLY A 594 0.40 -21.91 -3.99
CA GLY A 594 0.11 -22.74 -5.16
C GLY A 594 1.23 -23.72 -5.52
N LEU A 595 2.50 -23.30 -5.40
CA LEU A 595 3.68 -24.14 -5.64
C LEU A 595 3.89 -25.20 -4.55
N TYR A 596 3.70 -24.84 -3.28
CA TYR A 596 3.89 -25.71 -2.12
C TYR A 596 2.80 -26.78 -1.97
N ASN A 597 1.56 -26.48 -2.38
CA ASN A 597 0.42 -27.39 -2.24
C ASN A 597 -0.48 -27.42 -3.52
N PRO A 598 0.02 -27.94 -4.66
CA PRO A 598 -0.64 -27.91 -5.97
C PRO A 598 -1.81 -28.92 -6.11
N GLY A 599 -2.58 -29.13 -5.05
CA GLY A 599 -3.69 -30.09 -5.00
C GLY A 599 -5.05 -29.53 -5.46
N PRO A 600 -6.11 -30.36 -5.46
CA PRO A 600 -7.47 -29.91 -5.80
C PRO A 600 -8.03 -28.85 -4.84
N ASP A 601 -7.48 -28.75 -3.62
CA ASP A 601 -7.83 -27.74 -2.62
C ASP A 601 -6.98 -26.46 -2.73
N ALA A 602 -6.11 -26.29 -3.74
CA ALA A 602 -5.11 -25.21 -3.77
C ALA A 602 -5.69 -23.80 -3.59
N GLU A 603 -6.84 -23.48 -4.18
CA GLU A 603 -7.52 -22.19 -3.99
C GLU A 603 -8.04 -21.99 -2.54
N LYS A 604 -8.39 -23.09 -1.86
CA LYS A 604 -8.77 -23.05 -0.43
C LYS A 604 -7.54 -22.89 0.45
N TYR A 605 -6.42 -23.52 0.08
CA TYR A 605 -5.14 -23.38 0.77
C TYR A 605 -4.59 -21.95 0.67
N LYS A 606 -4.55 -21.37 -0.55
CA LYS A 606 -4.20 -19.96 -0.78
C LYS A 606 -4.95 -18.99 0.14
N LYS A 607 -6.29 -19.10 0.19
CA LYS A 607 -7.13 -18.26 1.07
C LYS A 607 -6.79 -18.46 2.55
N PHE A 608 -6.49 -19.69 2.97
CA PHE A 608 -6.07 -20.00 4.34
C PHE A 608 -4.68 -19.41 4.66
N THR A 609 -3.71 -19.52 3.75
CA THR A 609 -2.38 -18.91 3.87
C THR A 609 -2.47 -17.38 3.97
N ALA A 610 -3.27 -16.72 3.12
CA ALA A 610 -3.48 -15.28 3.18
C ALA A 610 -4.04 -14.84 4.55
N ASN A 611 -5.12 -15.48 5.02
CA ASN A 611 -5.71 -15.24 6.35
C ASN A 611 -4.76 -15.58 7.52
N PHE A 612 -3.77 -16.46 7.30
CA PHE A 612 -2.74 -16.80 8.29
C PHE A 612 -1.66 -15.72 8.35
N GLN A 613 -1.23 -15.21 7.18
CA GLN A 613 -0.20 -14.18 7.05
C GLN A 613 -0.59 -12.87 7.77
N ASP A 614 -1.88 -12.53 7.85
CA ASP A 614 -2.38 -11.40 8.67
C ASP A 614 -1.94 -11.47 10.15
N LYS A 615 -1.70 -12.68 10.68
CA LYS A 615 -1.26 -12.92 12.07
C LYS A 615 0.27 -12.91 12.24
N VAL A 616 1.03 -12.87 11.14
CA VAL A 616 2.49 -12.93 11.12
C VAL A 616 3.08 -11.51 11.15
N GLU A 617 4.15 -11.33 11.91
CA GLU A 617 5.08 -10.19 11.80
C GLU A 617 6.37 -10.66 11.13
N VAL A 618 6.87 -9.85 10.19
CA VAL A 618 8.18 -10.02 9.54
C VAL A 618 8.95 -8.72 9.72
N ALA A 619 9.81 -8.65 10.72
CA ALA A 619 10.70 -7.52 10.95
C ALA A 619 11.99 -7.72 10.15
N VAL A 620 12.28 -6.83 9.21
CA VAL A 620 13.43 -6.86 8.30
C VAL A 620 14.50 -5.89 8.78
N SER A 621 15.75 -6.34 8.83
CA SER A 621 16.94 -5.52 9.03
C SER A 621 17.86 -5.71 7.81
N LEU A 622 18.07 -4.61 7.08
CA LEU A 622 18.94 -4.51 5.91
C LEU A 622 20.21 -3.74 6.32
N THR A 623 21.38 -4.33 6.10
CA THR A 623 22.68 -3.66 6.30
C THR A 623 23.48 -3.71 5.02
N GLN A 624 23.74 -2.53 4.43
CA GLN A 624 24.59 -2.37 3.24
C GLN A 624 26.05 -2.22 3.69
N VAL A 625 26.95 -3.02 3.13
CA VAL A 625 28.37 -3.07 3.47
C VAL A 625 29.20 -2.84 2.22
N MET A 626 30.14 -1.89 2.28
CA MET A 626 31.19 -1.74 1.27
C MET A 626 32.46 -2.40 1.78
N ILE A 627 33.08 -3.19 0.92
CA ILE A 627 34.31 -3.95 1.18
C ILE A 627 35.41 -3.33 0.33
N GLU A 628 36.52 -2.96 0.96
CA GLU A 628 37.77 -2.65 0.27
C GLU A 628 38.51 -3.96 0.05
N ASN A 629 38.99 -4.22 -1.17
CA ASN A 629 39.81 -5.38 -1.50
C ASN A 629 41.31 -5.04 -1.44
N ILE A 630 42.20 -6.03 -1.56
CA ILE A 630 43.66 -5.81 -1.46
C ILE A 630 44.20 -4.89 -2.56
N ASP A 631 43.66 -4.96 -3.78
CA ASP A 631 43.97 -4.03 -4.88
C ASP A 631 43.43 -2.60 -4.71
N LYS A 632 42.70 -2.33 -3.61
CA LYS A 632 41.92 -1.10 -3.35
C LYS A 632 40.69 -0.91 -4.24
N SER A 633 40.26 -1.94 -4.98
CA SER A 633 38.91 -1.96 -5.55
C SER A 633 37.87 -2.06 -4.43
N TYR A 634 36.62 -1.70 -4.77
CA TYR A 634 35.50 -1.79 -3.84
C TYR A 634 34.44 -2.74 -4.37
N SER A 635 33.93 -3.60 -3.50
CA SER A 635 32.73 -4.40 -3.74
C SER A 635 31.64 -4.03 -2.73
N ASN A 636 30.37 -4.18 -3.12
CA ASN A 636 29.23 -3.88 -2.25
C ASN A 636 28.47 -5.18 -1.97
N MET A 637 28.07 -5.38 -0.72
CA MET A 637 27.22 -6.50 -0.30
C MET A 637 26.06 -5.99 0.55
N SER A 638 24.94 -6.68 0.48
CA SER A 638 23.76 -6.38 1.30
C SER A 638 23.42 -7.59 2.14
N LEU A 639 23.54 -7.43 3.46
CA LEU A 639 23.11 -8.43 4.45
C LEU A 639 21.63 -8.17 4.77
N ILE A 640 20.79 -9.18 4.55
CA ILE A 640 19.37 -9.15 4.84
C ILE A 640 19.10 -10.16 5.94
N SER A 641 18.51 -9.70 7.04
CA SER A 641 18.07 -10.54 8.15
C SER A 641 16.61 -10.26 8.46
N LYS A 642 15.80 -11.32 8.56
CA LYS A 642 14.35 -11.26 8.78
C LYS A 642 13.95 -12.06 10.00
N SER A 643 13.28 -11.38 10.93
CA SER A 643 12.69 -11.92 12.16
C SER A 643 11.22 -12.23 11.91
N VAL A 644 10.86 -13.50 11.83
CA VAL A 644 9.52 -14.01 11.51
C VAL A 644 8.87 -14.62 12.76
N SER A 645 7.71 -14.12 13.17
CA SER A 645 6.99 -14.58 14.36
C SER A 645 5.48 -14.30 14.26
N TYR A 646 4.68 -14.85 15.17
CA TYR A 646 3.32 -14.36 15.39
C TYR A 646 3.32 -12.95 16.01
N LYS A 647 2.27 -12.17 15.69
CA LYS A 647 1.89 -10.90 16.36
C LYS A 647 1.29 -11.12 17.76
N SER A 648 0.84 -12.32 18.03
CA SER A 648 0.12 -12.77 19.23
C SER A 648 0.88 -13.91 19.92
N ALA A 649 0.48 -14.29 21.14
CA ALA A 649 1.00 -15.47 21.85
C ALA A 649 0.50 -16.82 21.27
N ASP A 650 0.02 -16.83 20.03
CA ASP A 650 -0.46 -18.02 19.33
C ASP A 650 0.70 -18.95 18.92
N THR A 651 0.36 -20.20 18.60
CA THR A 651 1.33 -21.18 18.10
C THR A 651 0.75 -22.01 16.95
N ALA A 652 1.63 -22.45 16.05
CA ALA A 652 1.37 -23.46 15.02
C ALA A 652 2.56 -24.43 14.95
N ASN A 653 2.31 -25.67 14.55
CA ASN A 653 3.36 -26.66 14.32
C ASN A 653 3.56 -26.85 12.81
N ASN A 654 4.74 -27.32 12.42
CA ASN A 654 5.09 -27.71 11.05
C ASN A 654 4.80 -26.65 9.97
N VAL A 655 5.01 -25.36 10.25
CA VAL A 655 4.88 -24.34 9.19
C VAL A 655 6.17 -24.32 8.37
N ALA A 656 6.08 -24.02 7.08
CA ALA A 656 7.25 -23.63 6.29
C ALA A 656 7.30 -22.12 6.15
N ILE A 657 8.48 -21.50 6.25
CA ILE A 657 8.68 -20.10 5.91
C ILE A 657 9.31 -20.06 4.51
N ALA A 658 8.65 -19.39 3.57
CA ALA A 658 9.17 -19.18 2.23
C ALA A 658 9.63 -17.73 2.03
N GLU A 659 10.74 -17.54 1.33
CA GLU A 659 11.29 -16.24 0.96
C GLU A 659 11.31 -16.13 -0.58
N ILE A 660 10.52 -15.20 -1.12
CA ILE A 660 10.46 -14.88 -2.55
C ILE A 660 11.45 -13.75 -2.83
N ILE A 661 12.49 -14.02 -3.63
CA ILE A 661 13.53 -13.05 -3.99
C ILE A 661 13.41 -12.72 -5.49
N PRO A 662 13.06 -11.48 -5.87
CA PRO A 662 12.94 -11.07 -7.28
C PRO A 662 14.26 -11.15 -8.08
N LYS A 663 14.14 -11.32 -9.42
CA LYS A 663 15.27 -11.55 -10.34
C LYS A 663 16.25 -10.40 -10.46
N ASP A 664 15.73 -9.18 -10.30
CA ASP A 664 16.51 -7.95 -10.19
C ASP A 664 17.35 -7.89 -8.91
N ILE A 665 17.10 -8.77 -7.93
CA ILE A 665 17.88 -8.96 -6.70
C ILE A 665 18.78 -10.20 -6.80
N ALA A 666 18.27 -11.37 -7.21
CA ALA A 666 19.06 -12.56 -7.51
C ALA A 666 18.44 -13.35 -8.68
N GLN A 667 19.23 -13.73 -9.69
CA GLN A 667 18.73 -14.46 -10.85
C GLN A 667 18.49 -15.94 -10.53
N VAL A 668 19.36 -16.50 -9.68
CA VAL A 668 19.27 -17.87 -9.16
C VAL A 668 19.55 -17.91 -7.66
N ALA A 669 19.08 -18.96 -6.97
CA ALA A 669 19.40 -19.21 -5.57
C ALA A 669 20.92 -19.28 -5.28
N GLY A 670 21.73 -19.63 -6.28
CA GLY A 670 23.21 -19.64 -6.19
C GLY A 670 23.87 -18.25 -6.06
N ASP A 671 23.15 -17.16 -6.36
CA ASP A 671 23.67 -15.78 -6.20
C ASP A 671 23.65 -15.31 -4.72
N LEU A 672 23.12 -16.15 -3.81
CA LEU A 672 22.82 -15.81 -2.43
C LEU A 672 23.78 -16.51 -1.45
N SER A 673 24.48 -15.73 -0.64
CA SER A 673 25.25 -16.26 0.49
C SER A 673 24.31 -16.52 1.68
N ILE A 674 23.57 -17.63 1.62
CA ILE A 674 22.58 -18.02 2.64
C ILE A 674 23.30 -18.45 3.93
N LYS A 675 22.86 -17.93 5.08
CA LYS A 675 23.48 -18.16 6.40
C LYS A 675 22.61 -19.01 7.32
N THR A 676 21.28 -18.86 7.25
CA THR A 676 20.35 -19.74 7.98
C THR A 676 20.29 -21.12 7.31
N LEU A 677 20.88 -22.12 7.96
CA LEU A 677 20.91 -23.52 7.53
C LEU A 677 19.51 -24.15 7.45
N GLY A 678 19.40 -25.28 6.75
CA GLY A 678 18.15 -26.05 6.66
C GLY A 678 17.15 -25.54 5.63
N TYR A 679 17.60 -24.74 4.65
CA TYR A 679 16.76 -24.30 3.54
C TYR A 679 16.61 -25.37 2.45
N GLN A 680 15.53 -25.26 1.69
CA GLN A 680 15.26 -25.96 0.44
C GLN A 680 15.05 -24.93 -0.67
N ILE A 681 15.39 -25.26 -1.93
CA ILE A 681 15.09 -24.43 -3.10
C ILE A 681 13.77 -24.94 -3.70
N LEU A 682 12.69 -24.18 -3.58
CA LEU A 682 11.39 -24.52 -4.15
C LEU A 682 11.31 -24.14 -5.64
N LYS A 683 12.08 -23.13 -6.05
CA LYS A 683 12.17 -22.59 -7.41
C LYS A 683 13.53 -21.91 -7.57
N GLU A 684 14.25 -22.20 -8.66
CA GLU A 684 15.59 -21.63 -8.91
C GLU A 684 15.56 -20.10 -9.07
N ASP A 685 14.55 -19.60 -9.78
CA ASP A 685 14.04 -18.23 -9.76
C ASP A 685 13.56 -17.93 -8.34
N PRO A 686 14.38 -17.25 -7.50
CA PRO A 686 14.66 -17.80 -6.17
C PRO A 686 13.48 -17.73 -5.18
N ILE A 687 12.92 -18.90 -4.92
CA ILE A 687 12.02 -19.14 -3.78
C ILE A 687 12.69 -20.15 -2.86
N LEU A 688 13.15 -19.66 -1.71
CA LEU A 688 13.77 -20.46 -0.65
C LEU A 688 12.73 -20.85 0.39
N LEU A 689 12.92 -21.98 1.07
CA LEU A 689 11.96 -22.51 2.04
C LEU A 689 12.65 -23.14 3.26
N TRP A 690 12.23 -22.79 4.48
CA TRP A 690 12.71 -23.37 5.75
C TRP A 690 11.56 -24.00 6.52
N ASP A 691 11.69 -25.27 6.92
CA ASP A 691 10.68 -25.96 7.74
C ASP A 691 10.85 -25.61 9.24
N VAL A 692 9.77 -25.16 9.88
CA VAL A 692 9.74 -24.70 11.28
C VAL A 692 8.74 -25.54 12.07
N ALA A 693 9.29 -26.51 12.83
CA ALA A 693 8.50 -27.48 13.59
C ALA A 693 7.57 -26.84 14.64
N GLN A 694 7.97 -25.72 15.25
CA GLN A 694 7.12 -24.93 16.15
C GLN A 694 7.27 -23.44 15.86
N PHE A 695 6.22 -22.83 15.31
CA PHE A 695 6.13 -21.41 15.03
C PHE A 695 5.26 -20.73 16.09
N ASN A 696 5.77 -19.66 16.70
CA ASN A 696 5.16 -19.01 17.86
C ASN A 696 5.56 -17.51 17.88
N TYR A 697 5.41 -16.83 19.02
CA TYR A 697 5.81 -15.43 19.20
C TYR A 697 7.34 -15.21 19.29
N GLN A 698 8.15 -16.28 19.35
CA GLN A 698 9.61 -16.21 19.34
C GLN A 698 10.08 -16.01 17.89
N LYS A 699 11.11 -15.17 17.73
CA LYS A 699 11.58 -14.68 16.43
C LYS A 699 12.43 -15.73 15.72
N ASN A 700 11.90 -16.33 14.67
CA ASN A 700 12.65 -17.19 13.75
C ASN A 700 13.47 -16.30 12.83
N VAL A 701 14.80 -16.49 12.77
CA VAL A 701 15.71 -15.57 12.07
C VAL A 701 16.25 -16.20 10.79
N ILE A 702 15.85 -15.65 9.65
CA ILE A 702 16.37 -15.97 8.32
C ILE A 702 17.40 -14.90 7.95
N THR A 703 18.63 -15.31 7.63
CA THR A 703 19.71 -14.39 7.23
C THR A 703 20.42 -14.91 5.98
N TYR A 704 20.65 -14.01 5.03
CA TYR A 704 21.43 -14.25 3.81
C TYR A 704 22.05 -12.92 3.33
N ALA A 705 23.00 -13.00 2.40
CA ALA A 705 23.60 -11.82 1.78
C ALA A 705 23.63 -11.92 0.25
N VAL A 706 23.57 -10.76 -0.40
CA VAL A 706 23.61 -10.60 -1.86
C VAL A 706 24.87 -9.80 -2.24
N GLU A 707 25.58 -10.20 -3.30
CA GLU A 707 26.84 -9.55 -3.73
C GLU A 707 26.62 -8.26 -4.55
N LYS A 708 25.73 -7.40 -4.07
CA LYS A 708 25.54 -6.03 -4.58
C LYS A 708 24.93 -5.11 -3.52
N ASN A 709 24.80 -3.83 -3.87
CA ASN A 709 23.98 -2.88 -3.13
C ASN A 709 22.49 -3.11 -3.45
N VAL A 710 21.70 -3.48 -2.45
CA VAL A 710 20.23 -3.66 -2.52
C VAL A 710 19.62 -2.52 -1.71
N GLY A 711 18.82 -1.67 -2.35
CA GLY A 711 18.14 -0.56 -1.70
C GLY A 711 17.03 -1.02 -0.76
N ARG A 712 16.58 -0.12 0.12
CA ARG A 712 15.45 -0.42 1.03
C ARG A 712 14.17 -0.78 0.25
N LEU A 713 13.86 -0.05 -0.83
CA LEU A 713 12.67 -0.29 -1.65
C LEU A 713 12.74 -1.66 -2.33
N ASP A 714 13.93 -2.03 -2.82
CA ASP A 714 14.18 -3.33 -3.44
C ASP A 714 13.99 -4.44 -2.38
N ALA A 715 14.53 -4.26 -1.17
CA ALA A 715 14.32 -5.17 -0.04
C ALA A 715 12.86 -5.25 0.43
N GLU A 716 12.02 -4.24 0.19
CA GLU A 716 10.56 -4.26 0.43
C GLU A 716 9.78 -5.07 -0.63
N THR A 717 10.39 -5.34 -1.81
CA THR A 717 9.81 -6.27 -2.80
C THR A 717 10.03 -7.74 -2.46
N ILE A 718 11.07 -8.07 -1.68
CA ILE A 718 11.35 -9.42 -1.21
C ILE A 718 10.28 -9.86 -0.19
N LYS A 719 9.46 -10.87 -0.52
CA LYS A 719 8.34 -11.31 0.33
C LYS A 719 8.62 -12.60 1.09
N THR A 720 8.62 -12.51 2.41
CA THR A 720 8.50 -13.67 3.31
C THR A 720 7.04 -14.04 3.52
N ILE A 721 6.68 -15.29 3.24
CA ILE A 721 5.32 -15.86 3.39
C ILE A 721 5.40 -17.09 4.30
N VAL A 722 4.50 -17.20 5.29
CA VAL A 722 4.44 -18.38 6.16
C VAL A 722 3.33 -19.32 5.71
N LEU A 723 3.70 -20.57 5.46
CA LEU A 723 2.90 -21.64 4.89
C LEU A 723 2.53 -22.64 6.01
N PRO A 724 1.31 -22.57 6.59
CA PRO A 724 0.89 -23.52 7.62
C PRO A 724 0.68 -24.94 7.05
N ASP A 725 0.92 -25.96 7.89
CA ASP A 725 0.67 -27.37 7.57
C ASP A 725 -0.79 -27.62 7.14
N ARG A 726 -1.00 -28.61 6.29
CA ARG A 726 -2.32 -29.10 5.84
C ARG A 726 -3.01 -29.97 6.91
N ALA A 727 -2.36 -30.22 8.05
CA ALA A 727 -2.83 -31.04 9.17
C ALA A 727 -3.99 -30.43 9.99
N GLY A 728 -5.03 -29.91 9.33
CA GLY A 728 -6.24 -29.38 9.98
C GLY A 728 -7.43 -29.33 9.04
N THR A 729 -8.62 -29.71 9.53
CA THR A 729 -9.87 -29.53 8.77
C THR A 729 -10.16 -28.06 8.56
N TYR A 730 -10.36 -27.65 7.31
CA TYR A 730 -10.82 -26.30 6.94
C TYR A 730 -12.25 -26.01 7.46
N ASP A 731 -12.35 -25.60 8.71
CA ASP A 731 -13.54 -24.97 9.28
C ASP A 731 -13.46 -23.45 9.02
N ASP A 732 -14.54 -22.85 8.51
CA ASP A 732 -14.68 -21.38 8.37
C ASP A 732 -15.09 -20.73 9.72
N SER A 733 -15.23 -21.50 10.81
CA SER A 733 -15.54 -20.97 12.16
C SER A 733 -14.35 -20.23 12.80
N SER A 734 -14.26 -18.92 12.55
CA SER A 734 -13.26 -18.03 13.15
C SER A 734 -13.56 -17.70 14.63
N SER A 735 -13.64 -18.72 15.49
CA SER A 735 -13.87 -18.56 16.95
C SER A 735 -13.25 -19.66 17.82
N SER A 736 -12.05 -20.14 17.48
CA SER A 736 -11.28 -21.07 18.33
C SER A 736 -10.62 -20.35 19.52
N ILE A 737 -11.41 -19.84 20.47
CA ILE A 737 -10.89 -19.49 21.79
C ILE A 737 -10.41 -20.79 22.46
N VAL A 738 -9.17 -20.80 22.96
CA VAL A 738 -8.45 -22.02 23.35
C VAL A 738 -9.21 -22.83 24.39
N GLY A 739 -9.54 -24.08 24.03
CA GLY A 739 -10.22 -25.04 24.89
C GLY A 739 -9.31 -25.65 25.96
N ASN A 740 -8.78 -24.84 26.89
CA ASN A 740 -8.23 -25.27 28.18
C ASN A 740 -7.93 -24.09 29.14
N ALA A 741 -8.96 -23.32 29.53
CA ALA A 741 -8.79 -22.20 30.47
C ALA A 741 -9.98 -21.96 31.44
N ILE A 742 -10.92 -22.91 31.60
CA ILE A 742 -12.00 -22.80 32.61
C ILE A 742 -12.15 -24.10 33.40
N GLN A 743 -11.26 -24.28 34.37
CA GLN A 743 -11.67 -24.80 35.68
C GLN A 743 -11.42 -23.71 36.72
N ASN A 744 -12.29 -23.64 37.74
CA ASN A 744 -12.22 -22.70 38.87
C ASN A 744 -12.42 -21.21 38.54
N VAL A 745 -13.63 -20.84 38.09
CA VAL A 745 -14.21 -19.52 38.41
C VAL A 745 -15.48 -19.72 39.25
N SER A 746 -15.49 -19.16 40.46
CA SER A 746 -16.62 -19.28 41.39
C SER A 746 -17.73 -18.29 41.04
N PHE A 747 -18.95 -18.79 40.80
CA PHE A 747 -20.14 -17.96 40.51
C PHE A 747 -20.86 -17.41 41.76
N ALA A 748 -20.11 -17.18 42.85
CA ALA A 748 -20.61 -16.58 44.09
C ALA A 748 -20.47 -15.04 44.06
N GLY A 749 -21.39 -14.33 43.40
CA GLY A 749 -21.37 -12.85 43.41
C GLY A 749 -22.52 -12.11 42.72
N PHE A 750 -23.11 -12.66 41.64
CA PHE A 750 -24.08 -11.90 40.82
C PHE A 750 -25.55 -12.15 41.18
N GLY A 751 -26.27 -11.05 41.48
CA GLY A 751 -27.67 -11.04 41.90
C GLY A 751 -28.68 -11.37 40.79
N SER A 752 -29.90 -11.71 41.22
CA SER A 752 -30.96 -12.30 40.39
C SER A 752 -31.22 -11.62 39.03
N MET A 753 -31.31 -10.27 39.02
CA MET A 753 -31.61 -9.49 37.80
C MET A 753 -30.65 -9.75 36.64
N VAL A 754 -29.35 -9.92 36.91
CA VAL A 754 -28.34 -10.12 35.85
C VAL A 754 -28.57 -11.44 35.11
N LYS A 755 -29.00 -12.48 35.83
CA LYS A 755 -29.31 -13.79 35.25
C LYS A 755 -30.54 -13.74 34.34
N ILE A 756 -31.54 -12.93 34.69
CA ILE A 756 -32.75 -12.74 33.88
C ILE A 756 -32.41 -11.99 32.58
N MET A 757 -31.62 -10.91 32.66
CA MET A 757 -31.18 -10.16 31.48
C MET A 757 -30.37 -11.02 30.50
N LEU A 758 -29.47 -11.88 30.99
CA LEU A 758 -28.72 -12.82 30.16
C LEU A 758 -29.63 -13.82 29.43
N TRP A 759 -30.67 -14.35 30.09
CA TRP A 759 -31.63 -15.25 29.44
C TRP A 759 -32.51 -14.54 28.40
N ILE A 760 -32.90 -13.29 28.64
CA ILE A 760 -33.63 -12.47 27.65
C ILE A 760 -32.75 -12.21 26.41
N GLY A 761 -31.47 -11.85 26.61
CA GLY A 761 -30.51 -11.68 25.51
C GLY A 761 -30.28 -12.95 24.69
N PHE A 762 -30.24 -14.12 25.35
CA PHE A 762 -30.11 -15.40 24.64
C PHE A 762 -31.36 -15.72 23.81
N ALA A 763 -32.57 -15.43 24.35
CA ALA A 763 -33.83 -15.63 23.63
C ALA A 763 -34.00 -14.70 22.42
N THR A 764 -33.58 -13.43 22.51
CA THR A 764 -33.65 -12.50 21.37
C THR A 764 -32.67 -12.88 20.25
N ILE A 765 -31.46 -13.35 20.58
CA ILE A 765 -30.49 -13.85 19.59
C ILE A 765 -31.03 -15.07 18.83
N ILE A 766 -31.71 -16.00 19.53
CA ILE A 766 -32.36 -17.16 18.90
C ILE A 766 -33.51 -16.71 17.96
N LEU A 767 -34.36 -15.77 18.40
CA LEU A 767 -35.44 -15.22 17.56
C LEU A 767 -34.92 -14.52 16.31
N LEU A 768 -33.87 -13.71 16.43
CA LEU A 768 -33.21 -13.04 15.30
C LEU A 768 -32.57 -14.05 14.34
N SER A 769 -31.97 -15.12 14.86
CA SER A 769 -31.40 -16.21 14.06
C SER A 769 -32.48 -17.00 13.29
N MET A 770 -33.63 -17.28 13.92
CA MET A 770 -34.77 -17.90 13.23
C MET A 770 -35.36 -16.98 12.15
N TYR A 771 -35.45 -15.67 12.41
CA TYR A 771 -35.88 -14.68 11.42
C TYR A 771 -34.90 -14.60 10.22
N TYR A 772 -33.60 -14.62 10.46
CA TYR A 772 -32.57 -14.61 9.42
C TYR A 772 -32.64 -15.86 8.52
N VAL A 773 -32.80 -17.05 9.12
CA VAL A 773 -32.98 -18.32 8.37
C VAL A 773 -34.30 -18.33 7.58
N TYR A 774 -35.36 -17.70 8.09
CA TYR A 774 -36.61 -17.52 7.35
C TYR A 774 -36.43 -16.56 6.16
N PHE A 775 -35.71 -15.45 6.34
CA PHE A 775 -35.43 -14.45 5.31
C PHE A 775 -34.58 -14.99 4.15
N ILE A 776 -33.55 -15.80 4.42
CA ILE A 776 -32.77 -16.45 3.33
C ILE A 776 -33.63 -17.46 2.54
N ARG A 777 -34.62 -18.11 3.18
CA ARG A 777 -35.51 -19.06 2.49
C ARG A 777 -36.55 -18.40 1.57
N SER A 778 -36.90 -17.12 1.74
CA SER A 778 -37.86 -16.46 0.84
C SER A 778 -37.26 -16.12 -0.53
N GLN A 779 -36.01 -15.66 -0.57
CA GLN A 779 -35.27 -15.34 -1.80
C GLN A 779 -35.24 -16.51 -2.81
N GLN A 780 -35.05 -17.75 -2.33
CA GLN A 780 -35.05 -18.97 -3.16
C GLN A 780 -36.43 -19.37 -3.72
N VAL A 781 -37.52 -18.72 -3.28
CA VAL A 781 -38.90 -19.00 -3.76
C VAL A 781 -39.28 -18.07 -4.92
N GLU A 782 -38.70 -16.87 -5.01
CA GLU A 782 -39.00 -15.91 -6.08
C GLU A 782 -38.50 -16.40 -7.45
N GLU A 783 -37.29 -16.97 -7.55
CA GLU A 783 -36.78 -17.54 -8.81
C GLU A 783 -37.66 -18.69 -9.34
N LYS A 784 -38.46 -19.34 -8.47
CA LYS A 784 -39.46 -20.34 -8.92
C LYS A 784 -40.79 -19.72 -9.32
N ARG A 785 -41.34 -18.78 -8.53
CA ARG A 785 -42.64 -18.15 -8.82
C ARG A 785 -42.60 -17.25 -10.06
N PHE A 786 -41.47 -16.61 -10.34
CA PHE A 786 -41.34 -15.65 -11.45
C PHE A 786 -41.48 -16.30 -12.85
N PHE A 787 -41.20 -17.61 -12.99
CA PHE A 787 -41.35 -18.32 -14.26
C PHE A 787 -42.76 -18.90 -14.52
N GLU A 788 -43.71 -18.72 -13.60
CA GLU A 788 -45.11 -19.13 -13.78
C GLU A 788 -45.98 -18.05 -14.46
N SER A 789 -45.56 -16.78 -14.45
CA SER A 789 -46.27 -15.68 -15.12
C SER A 789 -45.88 -15.53 -16.60
N GLU A 790 -46.79 -15.96 -17.48
CA GLU A 790 -47.00 -15.55 -18.89
C GLU A 790 -45.84 -15.60 -19.92
N GLU A 791 -44.60 -15.94 -19.56
CA GLU A 791 -43.57 -16.22 -20.57
C GLU A 791 -43.78 -17.57 -21.29
N SER A 792 -43.84 -17.52 -22.63
CA SER A 792 -44.00 -18.71 -23.48
C SER A 792 -42.87 -19.73 -23.29
N GLU A 793 -43.17 -21.02 -23.44
CA GLU A 793 -42.13 -22.06 -23.36
C GLU A 793 -41.04 -21.92 -24.43
N LYS A 794 -41.34 -21.28 -25.57
CA LYS A 794 -40.32 -20.96 -26.58
C LYS A 794 -39.31 -19.92 -26.05
N SER A 795 -39.78 -18.91 -25.31
CA SER A 795 -38.93 -17.93 -24.61
C SER A 795 -38.05 -18.61 -23.56
N LYS A 796 -38.65 -19.49 -22.75
CA LYS A 796 -37.94 -20.27 -21.71
C LYS A 796 -36.90 -21.23 -22.29
N GLN A 797 -37.16 -21.83 -23.45
CA GLN A 797 -36.18 -22.64 -24.19
C GLN A 797 -35.04 -21.77 -24.73
N HIS A 798 -35.33 -20.63 -25.38
CA HIS A 798 -34.30 -19.70 -25.86
C HIS A 798 -33.41 -19.19 -24.71
N TYR A 799 -33.98 -18.87 -23.54
CA TYR A 799 -33.22 -18.43 -22.36
C TYR A 799 -32.28 -19.52 -21.84
N LYS A 800 -32.77 -20.76 -21.70
CA LYS A 800 -31.95 -21.92 -21.30
C LYS A 800 -30.81 -22.17 -22.28
N TYR A 801 -31.08 -22.07 -23.58
CA TYR A 801 -30.07 -22.30 -24.62
C TYR A 801 -29.01 -21.19 -24.68
N ALA A 802 -29.41 -19.92 -24.61
CA ALA A 802 -28.47 -18.80 -24.49
C ALA A 802 -27.56 -18.92 -23.24
N LYS A 803 -28.13 -19.33 -22.10
CA LYS A 803 -27.38 -19.60 -20.85
C LYS A 803 -26.37 -20.76 -21.01
N GLN A 804 -26.69 -21.78 -21.80
CA GLN A 804 -25.75 -22.86 -22.14
C GLN A 804 -24.61 -22.35 -23.04
N LEU A 805 -24.93 -21.66 -24.14
CA LEU A 805 -23.94 -21.14 -25.10
C LEU A 805 -22.93 -20.19 -24.43
N ILE A 806 -23.37 -19.36 -23.47
CA ILE A 806 -22.48 -18.49 -22.67
C ILE A 806 -21.43 -19.32 -21.92
N GLY A 807 -21.85 -20.45 -21.35
CA GLY A 807 -20.95 -21.40 -20.67
C GLY A 807 -20.02 -22.16 -21.63
N GLU A 808 -20.40 -22.34 -22.89
CA GLU A 808 -19.57 -23.00 -23.91
C GLU A 808 -18.53 -22.04 -24.52
N ALA A 809 -18.92 -20.80 -24.84
CA ALA A 809 -17.98 -19.74 -25.22
C ALA A 809 -16.91 -19.51 -24.13
N GLY A 810 -17.32 -19.49 -22.86
CA GLY A 810 -16.40 -19.40 -21.71
C GLY A 810 -15.43 -20.59 -21.60
N LYS A 811 -15.82 -21.79 -22.03
CA LYS A 811 -14.93 -22.97 -22.09
C LYS A 811 -13.93 -22.88 -23.25
N GLU A 812 -14.34 -22.38 -24.42
CA GLU A 812 -13.43 -22.21 -25.56
C GLU A 812 -12.41 -21.07 -25.33
N LEU A 813 -12.77 -20.02 -24.59
CA LEU A 813 -11.79 -19.02 -24.09
C LEU A 813 -10.72 -19.66 -23.20
N LYS A 814 -11.12 -20.49 -22.23
CA LYS A 814 -10.18 -21.25 -21.38
C LYS A 814 -9.30 -22.25 -22.14
N ARG A 815 -9.59 -22.48 -23.43
CA ARG A 815 -8.80 -23.31 -24.37
C ARG A 815 -8.01 -22.47 -25.39
N GLY A 816 -7.92 -21.14 -25.21
CA GLY A 816 -7.23 -20.21 -26.11
C GLY A 816 -7.93 -19.94 -27.44
N LYS A 817 -9.15 -20.45 -27.65
CA LYS A 817 -9.85 -20.43 -28.96
C LYS A 817 -10.76 -19.21 -29.09
N ALA A 818 -10.18 -18.02 -28.99
CA ALA A 818 -10.89 -16.74 -28.98
C ALA A 818 -11.85 -16.55 -30.17
N VAL A 819 -11.41 -16.89 -31.39
CA VAL A 819 -12.25 -16.83 -32.60
C VAL A 819 -13.47 -17.76 -32.51
N ARG A 820 -13.32 -18.97 -31.95
CA ARG A 820 -14.43 -19.92 -31.79
C ARG A 820 -15.40 -19.49 -30.69
N ALA A 821 -14.89 -18.94 -29.59
CA ALA A 821 -15.71 -18.31 -28.56
C ALA A 821 -16.49 -17.11 -29.12
N ARG A 822 -15.91 -16.35 -30.07
CA ARG A 822 -16.59 -15.23 -30.74
C ARG A 822 -17.76 -15.69 -31.61
N LEU A 823 -17.60 -16.75 -32.41
CA LEU A 823 -18.70 -17.31 -33.21
C LEU A 823 -19.90 -17.73 -32.34
N ILE A 824 -19.64 -18.37 -31.19
CA ILE A 824 -20.68 -18.74 -30.20
C ILE A 824 -21.32 -17.47 -29.59
N TYR A 825 -20.54 -16.40 -29.37
CA TYR A 825 -21.07 -15.11 -28.89
C TYR A 825 -21.99 -14.42 -29.89
N ASP A 826 -21.66 -14.46 -31.18
CA ASP A 826 -22.50 -13.88 -32.22
C ASP A 826 -23.80 -14.71 -32.43
N GLU A 827 -23.77 -16.03 -32.19
CA GLU A 827 -24.97 -16.89 -32.10
C GLU A 827 -25.86 -16.53 -30.89
N ILE A 828 -25.27 -16.32 -29.70
CA ILE A 828 -25.98 -15.79 -28.52
C ILE A 828 -26.67 -14.46 -28.86
N SER A 829 -25.98 -13.54 -29.54
CA SER A 829 -26.55 -12.25 -29.98
C SER A 829 -27.74 -12.41 -30.92
N GLY A 830 -27.73 -13.44 -31.78
CA GLY A 830 -28.88 -13.83 -32.61
C GLY A 830 -30.10 -14.24 -31.78
N ILE A 831 -29.91 -15.13 -30.80
CA ILE A 831 -30.98 -15.64 -29.92
C ILE A 831 -31.50 -14.54 -28.98
N TYR A 832 -30.60 -13.70 -28.45
CA TYR A 832 -30.88 -12.66 -27.46
C TYR A 832 -31.94 -11.65 -27.92
N LYS A 833 -32.03 -11.38 -29.22
CA LYS A 833 -33.06 -10.51 -29.81
C LYS A 833 -34.49 -11.03 -29.59
N TYR A 834 -34.67 -12.34 -29.48
CA TYR A 834 -35.96 -13.01 -29.28
C TYR A 834 -36.27 -13.32 -27.79
N LEU A 835 -35.49 -12.78 -26.86
CA LEU A 835 -35.77 -12.89 -25.42
C LEU A 835 -36.64 -11.72 -24.92
N PRO A 836 -37.55 -11.94 -23.96
CA PRO A 836 -38.21 -10.89 -23.19
C PRO A 836 -37.22 -10.02 -22.40
N GLU A 837 -37.59 -8.77 -22.06
CA GLU A 837 -36.69 -7.82 -21.36
C GLU A 837 -36.31 -8.28 -19.94
N SER A 838 -37.21 -8.99 -19.26
CA SER A 838 -36.97 -9.81 -18.05
C SER A 838 -35.78 -10.77 -18.25
N SER A 839 -35.88 -11.65 -19.25
CA SER A 839 -34.84 -12.62 -19.62
C SER A 839 -33.53 -11.95 -20.09
N LYS A 840 -33.61 -10.80 -20.77
CA LYS A 840 -32.44 -10.01 -21.22
C LYS A 840 -31.68 -9.42 -20.04
N SER A 841 -32.34 -8.71 -19.12
CA SER A 841 -31.69 -8.08 -17.96
C SER A 841 -30.90 -9.07 -17.09
N LEU A 842 -31.38 -10.30 -16.94
CA LEU A 842 -30.71 -11.40 -16.21
C LEU A 842 -29.47 -11.98 -16.91
N LEU A 843 -29.36 -11.79 -18.24
CA LEU A 843 -28.23 -12.26 -19.06
C LEU A 843 -27.27 -11.14 -19.48
N LEU A 844 -27.73 -9.88 -19.57
CA LEU A 844 -26.94 -8.75 -20.05
C LEU A 844 -25.57 -8.61 -19.37
N PRO A 845 -25.44 -8.69 -18.02
CA PRO A 845 -24.14 -8.58 -17.36
C PRO A 845 -23.16 -9.68 -17.79
N LYS A 846 -23.67 -10.90 -18.00
CA LYS A 846 -22.88 -12.08 -18.38
C LYS A 846 -22.48 -12.02 -19.85
N CYS A 847 -23.32 -11.46 -20.72
CA CYS A 847 -22.98 -11.17 -22.10
C CYS A 847 -21.88 -10.09 -22.19
N VAL A 848 -22.00 -8.99 -21.42
CA VAL A 848 -21.00 -7.92 -21.38
C VAL A 848 -19.65 -8.43 -20.85
N GLU A 849 -19.66 -9.18 -19.74
CA GLU A 849 -18.46 -9.80 -19.16
C GLU A 849 -17.77 -10.76 -20.15
N LEU A 850 -18.55 -11.61 -20.83
CA LEU A 850 -18.04 -12.53 -21.85
C LEU A 850 -17.46 -11.77 -23.05
N HIS A 851 -18.13 -10.70 -23.51
CA HIS A 851 -17.63 -9.89 -24.63
C HIS A 851 -16.28 -9.25 -24.32
N ALA A 852 -16.13 -8.62 -23.14
CA ALA A 852 -14.87 -8.02 -22.71
C ALA A 852 -13.72 -9.04 -22.67
N LYS A 853 -13.99 -10.27 -22.22
CA LYS A 853 -13.02 -11.38 -22.21
C LYS A 853 -12.66 -11.85 -23.62
N ILE A 854 -13.63 -11.93 -24.55
CA ILE A 854 -13.37 -12.28 -25.95
C ILE A 854 -12.46 -11.23 -26.62
N GLN A 855 -12.78 -9.94 -26.47
CA GLN A 855 -12.00 -8.86 -27.10
C GLN A 855 -10.56 -8.83 -26.56
N LYS A 856 -10.36 -8.89 -25.22
CA LYS A 856 -9.03 -8.93 -24.62
C LYS A 856 -8.15 -10.07 -25.17
N HIS A 857 -8.73 -11.24 -25.43
CA HIS A 857 -8.00 -12.34 -26.06
C HIS A 857 -7.73 -12.13 -27.56
N LEU A 858 -8.70 -11.60 -28.33
CA LEU A 858 -8.50 -11.31 -29.76
C LEU A 858 -7.44 -10.23 -29.99
N ASP A 859 -7.37 -9.21 -29.14
CA ASP A 859 -6.35 -8.16 -29.25
C ASP A 859 -4.96 -8.65 -28.82
N SER A 860 -4.88 -9.62 -27.89
CA SER A 860 -3.62 -10.30 -27.59
C SER A 860 -3.10 -11.15 -28.78
N GLN A 861 -4.00 -11.76 -29.56
CA GLN A 861 -3.67 -12.54 -30.76
C GLN A 861 -3.47 -11.68 -32.04
N LYS A 862 -3.36 -10.36 -31.90
CA LYS A 862 -2.95 -9.42 -32.97
C LYS A 862 -1.60 -8.75 -32.70
N LYS A 863 -0.99 -9.03 -31.54
CA LYS A 863 0.35 -8.55 -31.14
C LYS A 863 1.41 -9.67 -31.18
N THR A 864 1.07 -10.78 -31.84
CA THR A 864 1.88 -11.97 -32.12
C THR A 864 1.49 -12.47 -33.51
#